data_AF-A0A9E5R1B3-F1
#
_entry.id   AF-A0A9E5R1B3-F1
#
_cell.length_a   1.000
_cell.length_b   1.000
_cell.length_c   1.000
_cell.angle_alpha   90.00
_cell.angle_beta   90.00
_cell.angle_gamma   90.00
#
_symmetry.space_group_name_H-M   'P 1'
#
loop_
_entity.id
_entity.type
_entity.pdbx_description
1 polymer ?
#
loop_
_entity_poly.entity_id
_entity_poly.type
_entity_poly.pdbx_seq_one_letter_code
_entity_poly.pdbx_strand_id
1 'polypeptide(L)'
;CNAALERKLGSGAIDSYLSVAEKLVDTKAAPNIKLFFDRSRTFMLNNALHADKFSRCYAPGDFVFEYVEDSEAVMANFTSASDATAAEKFPKIAGPVLRFSKTDLLYATPFDSTGIRNTQGYFLILSNQWVGKGGAFDWQSVELDPNAVHCDFDVYNLEVNKPVILAQNVKMHYTLLLSQTLTGEFEFVSKARKSADDAKYPRFTSYRNDILISEFGQDLSFQGGFSLEGRQISSMSKVPGGLSVISGFKNGETAFNVRSGRFNISDSLVTATNARLSIYFGPSDSLYHASLQFKLFKKNRVIQLVRDRNSVSASMPFINNYHKFYIHADVVKYDLERDSLDIFMLGVRNRPGEIDTLHPATFESFDFFDVDRFNEMTALYDFHPVKLLDQYAQTKGSTTFYVQDVAADFRRNEGILRGVANDLQNRGYLDFDSETGLITLGRRLLQTDSSDLFRRAVERVNAKKARPTDESIYNTYDHDNFFIRSSVPGGVPNASLVRENNELVIRGIYEPFPISLELGVFIEPDSTLQKVTVYGGRNLYMERGEVTVGNFRFLGRNFFMLYDDFNLIMPEIDKILFAIRDTTESKEGQWYEYGQEISFGAGEMQINERLNKSGLKKGKIAGTEDYYESFPKLIIPQGGKMFFATDYRQNFSYDSTRAYFEIAEISMDSLNTKVPIFPGRFVSTIFPNLRNSLSRCLLYDCPNIPKPSWLWALCTSRPKVATICILKIRN
;
A
#
# COMPACT_ATOMS: atom_id res chain seq x y z
N CYS A 1 -15.28 -52.57 15.90
CA CYS A 1 -16.12 -52.97 14.75
C CYS A 1 -16.09 -54.46 14.40
N ASN A 2 -15.61 -55.37 15.26
CA ASN A 2 -15.56 -56.82 14.96
C ASN A 2 -16.72 -57.62 15.59
N ALA A 3 -17.89 -57.02 15.77
CA ALA A 3 -19.07 -57.75 16.24
C ALA A 3 -20.25 -57.44 15.33
N ALA A 4 -20.85 -58.51 14.80
CA ALA A 4 -22.03 -58.60 13.95
C ALA A 4 -21.89 -58.15 12.49
N LEU A 5 -21.95 -59.12 11.56
CA LEU A 5 -22.73 -59.05 10.30
C LEU A 5 -22.53 -60.35 9.48
N GLU A 6 -22.98 -61.49 10.01
CA GLU A 6 -23.51 -62.52 9.09
C GLU A 6 -24.90 -62.05 8.67
N ARG A 7 -24.99 -61.43 7.49
CA ARG A 7 -26.27 -60.99 6.94
C ARG A 7 -26.96 -62.20 6.32
N LYS A 8 -28.01 -62.73 6.97
CA LYS A 8 -28.92 -63.67 6.32
C LYS A 8 -29.67 -62.93 5.22
N LEU A 9 -29.41 -63.29 3.97
CA LEU A 9 -30.19 -62.81 2.82
C LEU A 9 -31.63 -63.29 2.97
N GLY A 10 -32.60 -62.39 2.94
CA GLY A 10 -34.02 -62.75 2.90
C GLY A 10 -34.36 -63.41 1.56
N SER A 11 -35.42 -64.22 1.51
CA SER A 11 -35.87 -64.93 0.29
C SER A 11 -36.04 -63.98 -0.91
N GLY A 12 -36.65 -62.81 -0.70
CA GLY A 12 -36.85 -61.83 -1.78
C GLY A 12 -35.56 -61.26 -2.38
N ALA A 13 -34.47 -61.18 -1.60
CA ALA A 13 -33.17 -60.75 -2.14
C ALA A 13 -32.56 -61.82 -3.05
N ILE A 14 -32.72 -63.10 -2.69
CA ILE A 14 -32.27 -64.25 -3.49
C ILE A 14 -33.09 -64.34 -4.79
N ASP A 15 -34.40 -64.21 -4.72
CA ASP A 15 -35.29 -64.26 -5.89
C ASP A 15 -34.95 -63.15 -6.89
N SER A 16 -34.77 -61.91 -6.41
CA SER A 16 -34.37 -60.78 -7.25
C SER A 16 -32.98 -61.00 -7.89
N TYR A 17 -32.03 -61.58 -7.15
CA TYR A 17 -30.70 -61.89 -7.68
C TYR A 17 -30.74 -62.92 -8.81
N LEU A 18 -31.49 -64.01 -8.62
CA LEU A 18 -31.63 -65.08 -9.62
C LEU A 18 -32.30 -64.57 -10.89
N SER A 19 -33.34 -63.75 -10.77
CA SER A 19 -34.02 -63.13 -11.92
C SER A 19 -33.08 -62.22 -12.74
N VAL A 20 -32.25 -61.41 -12.07
CA VAL A 20 -31.25 -60.58 -12.74
C VAL A 20 -30.17 -61.44 -13.39
N ALA A 21 -29.74 -62.52 -12.74
CA ALA A 21 -28.72 -63.43 -13.26
C ALA A 21 -29.17 -64.14 -14.55
N GLU A 22 -30.41 -64.66 -14.59
CA GLU A 22 -31.01 -65.29 -15.78
C GLU A 22 -30.99 -64.33 -16.97
N LYS A 23 -31.53 -63.13 -16.77
CA LYS A 23 -31.56 -62.08 -17.80
C LYS A 23 -30.17 -61.65 -18.26
N LEU A 24 -29.20 -61.61 -17.37
CA LEU A 24 -27.82 -61.25 -17.70
C LEU A 24 -27.15 -62.30 -18.60
N VAL A 25 -27.37 -63.59 -18.29
CA VAL A 25 -26.82 -64.71 -19.08
C VAL A 25 -27.39 -64.70 -20.49
N ASP A 26 -28.67 -64.33 -20.65
CA ASP A 26 -29.32 -64.26 -21.97
C ASP A 26 -28.88 -63.06 -22.80
N THR A 27 -28.44 -61.96 -22.18
CA THR A 27 -28.29 -60.66 -22.85
C THR A 27 -26.87 -60.12 -22.92
N LYS A 28 -25.90 -60.65 -22.15
CA LYS A 28 -24.52 -60.09 -22.07
C LYS A 28 -23.44 -61.13 -22.36
N ALA A 29 -22.30 -60.65 -22.84
CA ALA A 29 -21.11 -61.48 -23.08
C ALA A 29 -20.45 -62.00 -21.78
N ALA A 30 -19.73 -63.12 -21.88
CA ALA A 30 -19.09 -63.82 -20.77
C ALA A 30 -18.27 -62.93 -19.79
N PRO A 31 -17.49 -61.92 -20.22
CA PRO A 31 -16.77 -61.05 -19.30
C PRO A 31 -17.69 -60.27 -18.34
N ASN A 32 -18.84 -59.79 -18.82
CA ASN A 32 -19.80 -59.05 -18.00
C ASN A 32 -20.53 -59.98 -17.02
N ILE A 33 -20.84 -61.20 -17.45
CA ILE A 33 -21.41 -62.24 -16.59
C ILE A 33 -20.46 -62.52 -15.42
N LYS A 34 -19.17 -62.72 -15.71
CA LYS A 34 -18.14 -62.93 -14.68
C LYS A 34 -18.07 -61.77 -13.69
N LEU A 35 -18.01 -60.53 -14.18
CA LEU A 35 -17.96 -59.33 -13.33
C LEU A 35 -19.17 -59.24 -12.39
N PHE A 36 -20.37 -59.54 -12.90
CA PHE A 36 -21.58 -59.56 -12.08
C PHE A 36 -21.49 -60.57 -10.94
N PHE A 37 -21.10 -61.82 -11.22
CA PHE A 37 -20.96 -62.85 -10.19
C PHE A 37 -19.86 -62.50 -9.17
N ASP A 38 -18.69 -62.05 -9.62
CA ASP A 38 -17.56 -61.71 -8.75
C ASP A 38 -17.91 -60.55 -7.79
N ARG A 39 -18.55 -59.49 -8.30
CA ARG A 39 -18.91 -58.32 -7.49
C ARG A 39 -20.13 -58.56 -6.61
N SER A 40 -21.12 -59.31 -7.10
CA SER A 40 -22.26 -59.73 -6.26
C SER A 40 -21.79 -60.63 -5.12
N ARG A 41 -20.86 -61.56 -5.37
CA ARG A 41 -20.21 -62.36 -4.33
C ARG A 41 -19.48 -61.47 -3.32
N THR A 42 -18.73 -60.47 -3.79
CA THR A 42 -18.03 -59.52 -2.92
C THR A 42 -19.01 -58.77 -2.00
N PHE A 43 -20.11 -58.27 -2.57
CA PHE A 43 -21.16 -57.59 -1.81
C PHE A 43 -21.83 -58.51 -0.79
N MET A 44 -22.25 -59.71 -1.19
CA MET A 44 -22.93 -60.64 -0.30
C MET A 44 -22.03 -61.16 0.84
N LEU A 45 -20.73 -61.37 0.59
CA LEU A 45 -19.80 -61.88 1.61
C LEU A 45 -19.32 -60.79 2.57
N ASN A 46 -19.11 -59.57 2.09
CA ASN A 46 -18.47 -58.51 2.87
C ASN A 46 -19.42 -57.40 3.31
N ASN A 47 -20.68 -57.43 2.85
CA ASN A 47 -21.65 -56.33 2.97
C ASN A 47 -21.08 -54.99 2.45
N ALA A 48 -20.26 -55.07 1.40
CA ALA A 48 -19.50 -53.96 0.85
C ALA A 48 -19.53 -53.99 -0.68
N LEU A 49 -19.83 -52.85 -1.30
CA LEU A 49 -19.81 -52.67 -2.75
C LEU A 49 -18.40 -52.89 -3.32
N HIS A 50 -17.37 -52.62 -2.50
CA HIS A 50 -15.97 -52.93 -2.78
C HIS A 50 -15.27 -53.37 -1.49
N ALA A 51 -14.40 -54.37 -1.59
CA ALA A 51 -13.58 -54.80 -0.47
C ALA A 51 -12.23 -55.35 -0.94
N ASP A 52 -11.14 -54.68 -0.57
CA ASP A 52 -9.78 -55.18 -0.71
C ASP A 52 -8.96 -54.95 0.58
N LYS A 53 -7.63 -55.08 0.49
CA LYS A 53 -6.71 -54.89 1.62
C LYS A 53 -6.54 -53.43 2.06
N PHE A 54 -6.84 -52.48 1.18
CA PHE A 54 -6.58 -51.05 1.34
C PHE A 54 -7.85 -50.22 1.55
N SER A 55 -8.96 -50.60 0.95
CA SER A 55 -10.23 -49.89 1.09
C SER A 55 -11.43 -50.83 1.09
N ARG A 56 -12.45 -50.42 1.83
CA ARG A 56 -13.78 -51.05 1.82
C ARG A 56 -14.82 -49.96 1.67
N CYS A 57 -15.80 -50.18 0.81
CA CYS A 57 -16.94 -49.28 0.61
C CYS A 57 -18.21 -50.02 1.03
N TYR A 58 -18.71 -49.71 2.22
CA TYR A 58 -19.88 -50.34 2.80
C TYR A 58 -21.16 -49.63 2.37
N ALA A 59 -22.22 -50.41 2.17
CA ALA A 59 -23.58 -49.93 1.92
C ALA A 59 -24.59 -50.72 2.77
N PRO A 60 -24.62 -50.50 4.11
CA PRO A 60 -25.59 -51.16 4.98
C PRO A 60 -27.02 -50.69 4.71
N GLY A 61 -27.99 -51.59 4.89
CA GLY A 61 -29.40 -51.30 4.62
C GLY A 61 -29.99 -52.17 3.52
N ASP A 62 -31.30 -52.07 3.32
CA ASP A 62 -32.05 -52.92 2.40
C ASP A 62 -31.74 -52.59 0.94
N PHE A 63 -31.70 -53.63 0.12
CA PHE A 63 -31.37 -53.55 -1.28
C PHE A 63 -32.21 -54.52 -2.10
N VAL A 64 -32.30 -54.24 -3.41
CA VAL A 64 -32.95 -55.10 -4.39
C VAL A 64 -32.05 -55.23 -5.61
N PHE A 65 -31.86 -56.45 -6.12
CA PHE A 65 -31.25 -56.64 -7.43
C PHE A 65 -32.27 -56.32 -8.51
N GLU A 66 -31.88 -55.48 -9.47
CA GLU A 66 -32.76 -55.04 -10.56
C GLU A 66 -32.00 -55.08 -11.88
N TYR A 67 -32.69 -55.44 -12.97
CA TYR A 67 -32.13 -55.34 -14.32
C TYR A 67 -32.84 -54.19 -15.05
N VAL A 68 -32.15 -53.05 -15.16
CA VAL A 68 -32.72 -51.83 -15.75
C VAL A 68 -32.56 -51.85 -17.27
N GLU A 69 -33.68 -51.90 -17.99
CA GLU A 69 -33.70 -51.82 -19.46
C GLU A 69 -33.85 -50.39 -19.97
N ASP A 70 -34.78 -49.64 -19.38
CA ASP A 70 -35.03 -48.24 -19.71
C ASP A 70 -34.27 -47.32 -18.76
N SER A 71 -33.04 -46.98 -19.16
CA SER A 71 -32.21 -46.04 -18.41
C SER A 71 -32.80 -44.64 -18.36
N GLU A 72 -33.60 -44.22 -19.34
CA GLU A 72 -34.12 -42.84 -19.40
C GLU A 72 -35.16 -42.62 -18.31
N ALA A 73 -36.07 -43.58 -18.13
CA ALA A 73 -37.08 -43.55 -17.07
C ALA A 73 -36.47 -43.48 -15.65
N VAL A 74 -35.38 -44.21 -15.40
CA VAL A 74 -34.70 -44.18 -14.09
C VAL A 74 -33.90 -42.91 -13.91
N MET A 75 -33.18 -42.46 -14.95
CA MET A 75 -32.38 -41.24 -14.91
C MET A 75 -33.22 -39.98 -14.72
N ALA A 76 -34.49 -39.98 -15.14
CA ALA A 76 -35.42 -38.87 -14.87
C ALA A 76 -35.61 -38.59 -13.36
N ASN A 77 -35.38 -39.59 -12.50
CA ASN A 77 -35.42 -39.40 -11.05
C ASN A 77 -34.10 -38.83 -10.47
N PHE A 78 -33.03 -38.81 -11.27
CA PHE A 78 -31.67 -38.36 -10.92
C PHE A 78 -31.25 -37.13 -11.75
N THR A 79 -32.20 -36.45 -12.38
CA THR A 79 -32.01 -35.14 -12.99
C THR A 79 -32.78 -34.10 -12.19
N SER A 80 -32.09 -33.07 -11.71
CA SER A 80 -32.75 -31.88 -11.18
C SER A 80 -33.36 -31.09 -12.34
N ALA A 81 -34.50 -30.43 -12.11
CA ALA A 81 -35.22 -29.65 -13.13
C ALA A 81 -34.44 -28.45 -13.71
N SER A 82 -33.23 -28.16 -13.20
CA SER A 82 -32.45 -26.96 -13.58
C SER A 82 -31.28 -27.20 -14.54
N ASP A 83 -30.89 -28.44 -14.86
CA ASP A 83 -29.69 -28.70 -15.66
C ASP A 83 -29.89 -29.78 -16.74
N ALA A 84 -30.43 -29.39 -17.89
CA ALA A 84 -30.51 -30.25 -19.07
C ALA A 84 -29.12 -30.70 -19.59
N THR A 85 -28.04 -30.00 -19.21
CA THR A 85 -26.64 -30.33 -19.54
C THR A 85 -25.98 -31.28 -18.53
N ALA A 86 -26.59 -31.55 -17.37
CA ALA A 86 -26.06 -32.50 -16.38
C ALA A 86 -26.31 -33.97 -16.76
N ALA A 87 -27.34 -34.25 -17.56
CA ALA A 87 -27.73 -35.61 -17.95
C ALA A 87 -26.64 -36.36 -18.75
N GLU A 88 -25.76 -35.65 -19.48
CA GLU A 88 -24.63 -36.25 -20.20
C GLU A 88 -23.43 -36.60 -19.30
N LYS A 89 -23.34 -36.06 -18.09
CA LYS A 89 -22.19 -36.26 -17.18
C LYS A 89 -22.32 -37.47 -16.27
N PHE A 90 -23.54 -37.99 -16.04
CA PHE A 90 -23.77 -39.14 -15.17
C PHE A 90 -23.77 -40.45 -15.96
N PRO A 91 -23.22 -41.55 -15.38
CA PRO A 91 -23.28 -42.85 -16.05
C PRO A 91 -24.74 -43.31 -16.16
N LYS A 92 -25.10 -43.82 -17.33
CA LYS A 92 -26.43 -44.39 -17.59
C LYS A 92 -26.71 -45.54 -16.61
N ILE A 93 -27.81 -45.45 -15.85
CA ILE A 93 -28.26 -46.53 -14.98
C ILE A 93 -28.94 -47.59 -15.87
N ALA A 94 -28.18 -48.59 -16.31
CA ALA A 94 -28.66 -49.67 -17.18
C ALA A 94 -27.99 -51.02 -16.87
N GLY A 95 -28.69 -52.12 -17.14
CA GLY A 95 -28.23 -53.48 -16.89
C GLY A 95 -28.39 -53.91 -15.42
N PRO A 96 -27.56 -54.84 -14.92
CA PRO A 96 -27.70 -55.36 -13.56
C PRO A 96 -27.21 -54.33 -12.52
N VAL A 97 -28.10 -53.95 -11.61
CA VAL A 97 -27.84 -52.97 -10.56
C VAL A 97 -28.29 -53.48 -9.19
N LEU A 98 -27.71 -52.91 -8.13
CA LEU A 98 -28.25 -52.98 -6.78
C LEU A 98 -28.91 -51.65 -6.45
N ARG A 99 -30.22 -51.65 -6.20
CA ARG A 99 -30.99 -50.47 -5.81
C ARG A 99 -31.12 -50.40 -4.29
N PHE A 100 -30.84 -49.22 -3.73
CA PHE A 100 -30.98 -48.92 -2.31
C PHE A 100 -31.94 -47.74 -2.14
N SER A 101 -33.04 -47.95 -1.41
CA SER A 101 -34.00 -46.88 -1.08
C SER A 101 -33.54 -46.00 0.08
N LYS A 102 -32.66 -46.52 0.95
CA LYS A 102 -31.97 -45.76 2.00
C LYS A 102 -30.75 -46.54 2.48
N THR A 103 -29.59 -45.91 2.55
CA THR A 103 -28.33 -46.51 2.98
C THR A 103 -27.34 -45.44 3.42
N ASP A 104 -26.23 -45.86 4.02
CA ASP A 104 -25.05 -45.05 4.19
C ASP A 104 -23.97 -45.57 3.23
N LEU A 105 -23.20 -44.69 2.61
CA LEU A 105 -22.08 -45.07 1.76
C LEU A 105 -20.77 -44.75 2.49
N LEU A 106 -20.23 -45.75 3.18
CA LEU A 106 -19.13 -45.58 4.13
C LEU A 106 -17.82 -46.15 3.59
N TYR A 107 -16.81 -45.29 3.43
CA TYR A 107 -15.44 -45.72 3.16
C TYR A 107 -14.71 -46.03 4.46
N ALA A 108 -14.12 -47.21 4.54
CA ALA A 108 -13.15 -47.57 5.56
C ALA A 108 -11.78 -47.80 4.91
N THR A 109 -10.78 -47.09 5.40
CA THR A 109 -9.38 -47.16 4.96
C THR A 109 -8.47 -47.22 6.19
N PRO A 110 -7.17 -47.55 6.05
CA PRO A 110 -6.22 -47.46 7.16
C PRO A 110 -6.09 -46.07 7.79
N PHE A 111 -6.55 -45.02 7.10
CA PHE A 111 -6.37 -43.63 7.51
C PHE A 111 -7.65 -43.00 8.06
N ASP A 112 -8.81 -43.40 7.55
CA ASP A 112 -10.10 -42.78 7.88
C ASP A 112 -11.28 -43.74 7.69
N SER A 113 -12.35 -43.49 8.42
CA SER A 113 -13.67 -44.13 8.25
C SER A 113 -14.74 -43.05 8.17
N THR A 114 -15.15 -42.70 6.95
CA THR A 114 -16.11 -41.62 6.69
C THR A 114 -16.88 -41.88 5.40
N GLY A 115 -17.95 -41.14 5.15
CA GLY A 115 -18.82 -41.39 4.01
C GLY A 115 -20.07 -40.54 3.99
N ILE A 116 -20.93 -40.81 3.01
CA ILE A 116 -22.19 -40.10 2.81
C ILE A 116 -23.28 -40.86 3.59
N ARG A 117 -23.90 -40.21 4.55
CA ARG A 117 -24.96 -40.80 5.38
C ARG A 117 -26.34 -40.49 4.81
N ASN A 118 -27.32 -41.36 5.05
CA ASN A 118 -28.73 -41.19 4.66
C ASN A 118 -28.92 -40.89 3.15
N THR A 119 -28.20 -41.61 2.30
CA THR A 119 -28.33 -41.52 0.84
C THR A 119 -29.22 -42.63 0.29
N GLN A 120 -29.59 -42.51 -0.98
CA GLN A 120 -30.24 -43.56 -1.77
C GLN A 120 -29.58 -43.62 -3.14
N GLY A 121 -29.69 -44.74 -3.85
CA GLY A 121 -29.05 -44.84 -5.14
C GLY A 121 -28.95 -46.23 -5.74
N TYR A 122 -28.17 -46.30 -6.81
CA TYR A 122 -27.93 -47.48 -7.60
C TYR A 122 -26.44 -47.78 -7.65
N PHE A 123 -26.06 -49.01 -7.32
CA PHE A 123 -24.74 -49.53 -7.62
C PHE A 123 -24.77 -50.27 -8.96
N LEU A 124 -24.06 -49.71 -9.95
CA LEU A 124 -23.90 -50.27 -11.28
C LEU A 124 -22.83 -51.36 -11.21
N ILE A 125 -23.28 -52.61 -11.12
CA ILE A 125 -22.41 -53.75 -10.80
C ILE A 125 -21.32 -53.92 -11.85
N LEU A 126 -21.60 -53.70 -13.14
CA LEU A 126 -20.63 -53.92 -14.22
C LEU A 126 -19.59 -52.80 -14.36
N SER A 127 -19.94 -51.55 -14.06
CA SER A 127 -19.02 -50.41 -14.15
C SER A 127 -18.32 -50.08 -12.84
N ASN A 128 -18.73 -50.71 -11.73
CA ASN A 128 -18.22 -50.42 -10.38
C ASN A 128 -18.50 -48.98 -9.91
N GLN A 129 -19.64 -48.43 -10.33
CA GLN A 129 -20.02 -47.06 -10.03
C GLN A 129 -21.25 -47.01 -9.14
N TRP A 130 -21.28 -46.05 -8.23
CA TRP A 130 -22.45 -45.65 -7.48
C TRP A 130 -23.04 -44.41 -8.13
N VAL A 131 -24.35 -44.38 -8.33
CA VAL A 131 -25.13 -43.17 -8.66
C VAL A 131 -26.08 -42.92 -7.50
N GLY A 132 -25.84 -41.85 -6.76
CA GLY A 132 -26.52 -41.50 -5.53
C GLY A 132 -27.39 -40.26 -5.66
N LYS A 133 -28.43 -40.20 -4.83
CA LYS A 133 -29.28 -39.03 -4.64
C LYS A 133 -29.48 -38.77 -3.15
N GLY A 134 -29.33 -37.51 -2.74
CA GLY A 134 -29.43 -37.09 -1.34
C GLY A 134 -28.23 -37.51 -0.49
N GLY A 135 -28.41 -37.39 0.82
CA GLY A 135 -27.41 -37.74 1.82
C GLY A 135 -26.53 -36.57 2.23
N ALA A 136 -25.81 -36.76 3.34
CA ALA A 136 -24.98 -35.72 3.95
C ALA A 136 -23.58 -36.24 4.26
N PHE A 137 -22.57 -35.36 4.18
CA PHE A 137 -21.20 -35.62 4.62
C PHE A 137 -20.80 -34.55 5.63
N ASP A 138 -20.23 -34.97 6.76
CA ASP A 138 -19.85 -34.09 7.86
C ASP A 138 -18.31 -33.94 7.98
N TRP A 139 -17.88 -32.96 8.78
CA TRP A 139 -16.46 -32.73 9.09
C TRP A 139 -16.02 -33.41 10.41
N GLN A 140 -16.72 -34.44 10.87
CA GLN A 140 -16.38 -35.12 12.14
C GLN A 140 -14.98 -35.75 12.10
N SER A 141 -14.51 -36.17 10.92
CA SER A 141 -13.18 -36.77 10.72
C SER A 141 -12.02 -35.81 11.03
N VAL A 142 -12.31 -34.52 11.17
CA VAL A 142 -11.40 -33.46 11.58
C VAL A 142 -11.90 -32.70 12.82
N GLU A 143 -12.72 -33.37 13.64
CA GLU A 143 -13.17 -32.91 14.97
C GLU A 143 -14.07 -31.65 14.95
N LEU A 144 -14.77 -31.39 13.85
CA LEU A 144 -15.85 -30.39 13.82
C LEU A 144 -17.20 -31.04 14.16
N ASP A 145 -18.10 -30.28 14.79
CA ASP A 145 -19.44 -30.77 15.14
C ASP A 145 -20.24 -31.09 13.88
N PRO A 146 -20.67 -32.35 13.67
CA PRO A 146 -21.40 -32.76 12.48
C PRO A 146 -22.77 -32.08 12.33
N ASN A 147 -23.38 -31.61 13.43
CA ASN A 147 -24.65 -30.87 13.36
C ASN A 147 -24.44 -29.43 12.90
N ALA A 148 -23.25 -28.86 13.13
CA ALA A 148 -22.92 -27.50 12.76
C ALA A 148 -22.25 -27.41 11.37
N VAL A 149 -21.46 -28.42 10.98
CA VAL A 149 -20.62 -28.42 9.78
C VAL A 149 -20.82 -29.69 8.95
N HIS A 150 -21.63 -29.57 7.90
CA HIS A 150 -21.92 -30.65 6.96
C HIS A 150 -22.29 -30.10 5.58
N CYS A 151 -22.29 -30.96 4.57
CA CYS A 151 -22.87 -30.66 3.28
C CYS A 151 -23.94 -31.68 2.87
N ASP A 152 -25.02 -31.19 2.28
CA ASP A 152 -26.07 -31.99 1.68
C ASP A 152 -25.81 -32.17 0.19
N PHE A 153 -25.95 -33.41 -0.27
CA PHE A 153 -25.75 -33.81 -1.66
C PHE A 153 -27.11 -33.83 -2.38
N ASP A 154 -27.12 -33.43 -3.65
CA ASP A 154 -28.28 -33.63 -4.53
C ASP A 154 -28.10 -34.91 -5.34
N VAL A 155 -27.49 -34.86 -6.52
CA VAL A 155 -27.15 -36.04 -7.32
C VAL A 155 -25.65 -36.11 -7.49
N TYR A 156 -25.08 -37.30 -7.34
CA TYR A 156 -23.64 -37.52 -7.46
C TYR A 156 -23.34 -38.93 -7.96
N ASN A 157 -22.12 -39.14 -8.45
CA ASN A 157 -21.62 -40.46 -8.79
C ASN A 157 -20.18 -40.64 -8.32
N LEU A 158 -19.81 -41.88 -8.04
CA LEU A 158 -18.44 -42.22 -7.67
C LEU A 158 -18.07 -43.65 -8.06
N GLU A 159 -16.77 -43.93 -8.09
CA GLU A 159 -16.24 -45.28 -8.26
C GLU A 159 -16.00 -45.91 -6.89
N VAL A 160 -16.69 -47.00 -6.56
CA VAL A 160 -16.69 -47.55 -5.18
C VAL A 160 -15.34 -48.15 -4.74
N ASN A 161 -14.44 -48.43 -5.70
CA ASN A 161 -13.08 -48.91 -5.43
C ASN A 161 -12.08 -47.79 -5.15
N LYS A 162 -12.47 -46.53 -5.33
CA LYS A 162 -11.62 -45.37 -5.05
C LYS A 162 -12.19 -44.65 -3.82
N PRO A 163 -11.43 -44.48 -2.74
CA PRO A 163 -11.87 -43.69 -1.58
C PRO A 163 -11.78 -42.19 -1.88
N VAL A 164 -12.49 -41.76 -2.92
CA VAL A 164 -12.57 -40.42 -3.47
C VAL A 164 -14.04 -40.08 -3.68
N ILE A 165 -14.46 -38.91 -3.20
CA ILE A 165 -15.80 -38.37 -3.41
C ILE A 165 -15.62 -36.99 -4.04
N LEU A 166 -16.17 -36.80 -5.23
CA LEU A 166 -16.26 -35.52 -5.92
C LEU A 166 -17.74 -35.25 -6.17
N ALA A 167 -18.22 -34.10 -5.72
CA ALA A 167 -19.61 -33.70 -5.97
C ALA A 167 -19.68 -32.22 -6.29
N GLN A 168 -20.54 -31.88 -7.25
CA GLN A 168 -20.88 -30.51 -7.62
C GLN A 168 -22.25 -30.17 -7.03
N ASN A 169 -22.54 -28.87 -6.91
CA ASN A 169 -23.83 -28.38 -6.42
C ASN A 169 -24.24 -28.88 -5.02
N VAL A 170 -23.28 -29.20 -4.14
CA VAL A 170 -23.59 -29.54 -2.74
C VAL A 170 -24.01 -28.27 -1.98
N LYS A 171 -24.86 -28.43 -0.96
CA LYS A 171 -25.23 -27.34 -0.06
C LYS A 171 -24.44 -27.45 1.23
N MET A 172 -23.56 -26.49 1.49
CA MET A 172 -22.75 -26.41 2.70
C MET A 172 -23.50 -25.69 3.82
N HIS A 173 -23.44 -26.27 5.00
CA HIS A 173 -23.95 -25.75 6.26
C HIS A 173 -22.77 -25.50 7.19
N TYR A 174 -22.66 -24.27 7.70
CA TYR A 174 -21.71 -23.92 8.76
C TYR A 174 -22.35 -22.87 9.68
N THR A 175 -23.14 -23.34 10.64
CA THR A 175 -24.04 -22.49 11.43
C THR A 175 -23.34 -21.43 12.28
N LEU A 176 -22.08 -21.66 12.68
CA LEU A 176 -21.27 -20.71 13.46
C LEU A 176 -20.71 -19.54 12.64
N LEU A 177 -20.64 -19.65 11.31
CA LEU A 177 -19.99 -18.65 10.44
C LEU A 177 -20.88 -18.10 9.33
N LEU A 178 -21.84 -18.89 8.88
CA LEU A 178 -22.68 -18.61 7.71
C LEU A 178 -24.13 -18.46 8.13
N SER A 179 -24.75 -17.35 7.75
CA SER A 179 -26.18 -17.11 7.97
C SER A 179 -27.10 -17.85 6.99
N GLN A 180 -26.53 -18.36 5.89
CA GLN A 180 -27.25 -19.06 4.82
C GLN A 180 -26.42 -20.22 4.30
N THR A 181 -27.09 -21.21 3.71
CA THR A 181 -26.44 -22.33 3.04
C THR A 181 -25.75 -21.87 1.76
N LEU A 182 -24.60 -22.48 1.46
CA LEU A 182 -23.80 -22.13 0.28
C LEU A 182 -23.76 -23.29 -0.70
N THR A 183 -24.00 -23.01 -1.98
CA THR A 183 -23.80 -24.00 -3.04
C THR A 183 -22.35 -23.98 -3.53
N GLY A 184 -21.77 -25.17 -3.75
CA GLY A 184 -20.39 -25.28 -4.20
C GLY A 184 -19.96 -26.69 -4.59
N GLU A 185 -18.64 -26.87 -4.71
CA GLU A 185 -17.99 -28.15 -4.97
C GLU A 185 -17.49 -28.78 -3.68
N PHE A 186 -17.67 -30.09 -3.57
CA PHE A 186 -17.13 -30.92 -2.50
C PHE A 186 -16.09 -31.89 -3.03
N GLU A 187 -15.00 -32.06 -2.27
CA GLU A 187 -13.96 -33.04 -2.53
C GLU A 187 -13.56 -33.74 -1.23
N PHE A 188 -13.50 -35.07 -1.27
CA PHE A 188 -12.88 -35.89 -0.24
C PHE A 188 -11.95 -36.91 -0.89
N VAL A 189 -10.74 -37.06 -0.34
CA VAL A 189 -9.80 -38.12 -0.70
C VAL A 189 -9.22 -38.69 0.58
N SER A 190 -9.35 -40.00 0.79
CA SER A 190 -8.68 -40.66 1.91
C SER A 190 -7.17 -40.66 1.70
N LYS A 191 -6.44 -39.97 2.59
CA LYS A 191 -4.97 -39.89 2.60
C LYS A 191 -4.46 -40.00 4.03
N ALA A 192 -3.25 -40.52 4.16
CA ALA A 192 -2.53 -40.51 5.43
C ALA A 192 -2.37 -39.07 5.95
N ARG A 193 -2.64 -38.87 7.24
CA ARG A 193 -2.48 -37.61 7.96
C ARG A 193 -1.88 -37.87 9.33
N LYS A 194 -1.14 -36.90 9.87
CA LYS A 194 -0.53 -37.00 11.22
C LYS A 194 -1.53 -36.61 12.31
N SER A 195 -2.34 -35.59 12.04
CA SER A 195 -3.33 -35.03 12.96
C SER A 195 -4.56 -34.53 12.19
N ALA A 196 -5.61 -34.14 12.92
CA ALA A 196 -6.78 -33.46 12.34
C ALA A 196 -6.42 -32.06 11.78
N ASP A 197 -5.45 -31.37 12.36
CA ASP A 197 -5.02 -30.03 11.93
C ASP A 197 -4.27 -30.05 10.59
N ASP A 198 -3.56 -31.15 10.30
CA ASP A 198 -2.86 -31.37 9.04
C ASP A 198 -3.79 -31.87 7.91
N ALA A 199 -5.06 -32.16 8.23
CA ALA A 199 -5.98 -32.74 7.28
C ALA A 199 -6.35 -31.75 6.17
N LYS A 200 -6.16 -32.18 4.92
CA LYS A 200 -6.57 -31.43 3.74
C LYS A 200 -7.98 -31.74 3.26
N TYR A 201 -8.62 -32.75 3.84
CA TYR A 201 -9.93 -33.24 3.46
C TYR A 201 -10.77 -33.49 4.70
N PRO A 202 -12.10 -33.39 4.61
CA PRO A 202 -12.91 -32.98 3.44
C PRO A 202 -12.72 -31.51 3.01
N ARG A 203 -13.12 -31.19 1.77
CA ARG A 203 -13.01 -29.86 1.16
C ARG A 203 -14.34 -29.37 0.62
N PHE A 204 -14.60 -28.08 0.79
CA PHE A 204 -15.67 -27.36 0.13
C PHE A 204 -15.14 -26.07 -0.52
N THR A 205 -15.70 -25.66 -1.67
CA THR A 205 -15.44 -24.36 -2.31
C THR A 205 -16.72 -23.80 -2.92
N SER A 206 -17.09 -22.58 -2.56
CA SER A 206 -18.31 -21.92 -3.01
C SER A 206 -18.26 -21.53 -4.49
N TYR A 207 -19.42 -21.52 -5.15
CA TYR A 207 -19.58 -20.92 -6.48
C TYR A 207 -19.74 -19.40 -6.44
N ARG A 208 -20.03 -18.84 -5.28
CA ARG A 208 -20.23 -17.41 -5.03
C ARG A 208 -18.99 -16.77 -4.39
N ASN A 209 -18.82 -15.48 -4.63
CA ASN A 209 -17.72 -14.65 -4.10
C ASN A 209 -18.23 -13.36 -3.41
N ASP A 210 -19.51 -13.33 -3.03
CA ASP A 210 -20.20 -12.22 -2.38
C ASP A 210 -20.75 -12.62 -1.00
N ILE A 211 -20.14 -13.63 -0.37
CA ILE A 211 -20.57 -14.22 0.89
C ILE A 211 -20.14 -13.32 2.04
N LEU A 212 -21.08 -13.03 2.93
CA LEU A 212 -20.83 -12.31 4.18
C LEU A 212 -20.55 -13.33 5.30
N ILE A 213 -19.47 -13.11 6.05
CA ILE A 213 -19.18 -13.88 7.27
C ILE A 213 -19.74 -13.09 8.46
N SER A 214 -20.63 -13.73 9.22
CA SER A 214 -21.21 -13.16 10.43
C SER A 214 -20.13 -12.96 11.51
N GLU A 215 -20.24 -11.88 12.28
CA GLU A 215 -19.37 -11.61 13.45
C GLU A 215 -17.84 -11.67 13.16
N PHE A 216 -17.42 -11.18 11.98
CA PHE A 216 -16.01 -11.24 11.57
C PHE A 216 -15.06 -10.50 12.53
N GLY A 217 -15.56 -9.44 13.18
CA GLY A 217 -14.88 -8.66 14.19
C GLY A 217 -15.62 -7.34 14.42
N GLN A 218 -15.34 -6.69 15.56
CA GLN A 218 -15.93 -5.39 15.86
C GLN A 218 -15.49 -4.34 14.82
N ASP A 219 -16.47 -3.64 14.25
CA ASP A 219 -16.28 -2.62 13.20
C ASP A 219 -15.63 -3.14 11.91
N LEU A 220 -15.68 -4.46 11.68
CA LEU A 220 -15.14 -5.12 10.49
C LEU A 220 -16.24 -5.88 9.75
N SER A 221 -16.20 -5.83 8.42
CA SER A 221 -16.95 -6.75 7.57
C SER A 221 -16.01 -7.53 6.66
N PHE A 222 -16.49 -8.69 6.24
CA PHE A 222 -15.86 -9.51 5.22
C PHE A 222 -16.90 -9.83 4.15
N GLN A 223 -16.52 -9.68 2.89
CA GLN A 223 -17.29 -10.10 1.73
C GLN A 223 -16.39 -10.83 0.75
N GLY A 224 -16.71 -12.06 0.37
CA GLY A 224 -15.83 -12.82 -0.51
C GLY A 224 -16.29 -14.24 -0.82
N GLY A 225 -15.34 -15.06 -1.26
CA GLY A 225 -15.54 -16.49 -1.41
C GLY A 225 -15.53 -17.22 -0.06
N PHE A 226 -15.90 -18.50 -0.08
CA PHE A 226 -15.80 -19.37 1.06
C PHE A 226 -15.30 -20.75 0.65
N SER A 227 -14.28 -21.21 1.36
CA SER A 227 -13.75 -22.56 1.25
C SER A 227 -13.36 -23.08 2.62
N LEU A 228 -13.52 -24.39 2.79
CA LEU A 228 -13.16 -25.11 4.00
C LEU A 228 -12.31 -26.31 3.59
N GLU A 229 -11.02 -26.29 3.90
CA GLU A 229 -10.06 -27.37 3.63
C GLU A 229 -9.65 -28.03 4.96
N GLY A 230 -10.19 -29.22 5.23
CA GLY A 230 -10.14 -29.77 6.58
C GLY A 230 -10.76 -28.78 7.56
N ARG A 231 -9.96 -28.22 8.48
CA ARG A 231 -10.38 -27.16 9.42
C ARG A 231 -10.05 -25.74 8.93
N GLN A 232 -9.26 -25.60 7.87
CA GLN A 232 -8.75 -24.31 7.42
C GLN A 232 -9.80 -23.58 6.58
N ILE A 233 -10.20 -22.40 7.03
CA ILE A 233 -11.14 -21.54 6.31
C ILE A 233 -10.35 -20.58 5.42
N SER A 234 -10.77 -20.42 4.18
CA SER A 234 -10.22 -19.38 3.31
C SER A 234 -11.28 -18.76 2.40
N SER A 235 -10.97 -17.59 1.86
CA SER A 235 -11.89 -16.83 1.01
C SER A 235 -11.90 -17.25 -0.47
N MET A 236 -11.39 -18.44 -0.80
CA MET A 236 -11.40 -18.92 -2.18
C MET A 236 -12.82 -19.24 -2.65
N SER A 237 -13.08 -19.00 -3.93
CA SER A 237 -14.30 -19.41 -4.64
C SER A 237 -13.97 -19.92 -6.04
N LYS A 238 -14.98 -20.44 -6.73
CA LYS A 238 -14.89 -20.83 -8.15
C LYS A 238 -15.10 -19.67 -9.12
N VAL A 239 -15.32 -18.44 -8.63
CA VAL A 239 -15.45 -17.26 -9.49
C VAL A 239 -14.05 -16.87 -9.99
N PRO A 240 -13.78 -16.91 -11.31
CA PRO A 240 -12.48 -16.52 -11.86
C PRO A 240 -12.16 -15.05 -11.52
N GLY A 241 -10.95 -14.79 -11.02
CA GLY A 241 -10.53 -13.44 -10.62
C GLY A 241 -11.30 -12.84 -9.43
N GLY A 242 -12.12 -13.63 -8.73
CA GLY A 242 -12.91 -13.16 -7.59
C GLY A 242 -12.03 -12.64 -6.46
N LEU A 243 -12.10 -11.33 -6.18
CA LEU A 243 -11.44 -10.72 -5.03
C LEU A 243 -12.38 -10.73 -3.83
N SER A 244 -11.85 -11.10 -2.67
CA SER A 244 -12.51 -10.90 -1.40
C SER A 244 -12.10 -9.55 -0.80
N VAL A 245 -12.94 -8.99 0.06
CA VAL A 245 -12.77 -7.66 0.65
C VAL A 245 -12.98 -7.77 2.17
N ILE A 246 -12.03 -7.23 2.93
CA ILE A 246 -12.23 -6.89 4.33
C ILE A 246 -12.37 -5.37 4.42
N SER A 247 -13.47 -4.90 4.98
CA SER A 247 -13.75 -3.48 5.19
C SER A 247 -13.75 -3.18 6.69
N GLY A 248 -13.14 -2.08 7.07
CA GLY A 248 -13.27 -1.53 8.42
C GLY A 248 -14.07 -0.24 8.40
N PHE A 249 -14.88 -0.04 9.43
CA PHE A 249 -15.79 1.09 9.55
C PHE A 249 -15.43 1.97 10.74
N LYS A 250 -15.62 3.27 10.60
CA LYS A 250 -15.53 4.23 11.69
C LYS A 250 -16.64 5.26 11.53
N ASN A 251 -17.41 5.50 12.59
CA ASN A 251 -18.58 6.40 12.57
C ASN A 251 -19.60 6.11 11.45
N GLY A 252 -19.74 4.83 11.06
CA GLY A 252 -20.64 4.41 9.97
C GLY A 252 -20.06 4.56 8.55
N GLU A 253 -18.87 5.15 8.40
CA GLU A 253 -18.18 5.29 7.11
C GLU A 253 -17.06 4.26 6.96
N THR A 254 -16.74 3.88 5.72
CA THR A 254 -15.65 2.96 5.44
C THR A 254 -14.30 3.66 5.69
N ALA A 255 -13.59 3.24 6.74
CA ALA A 255 -12.26 3.75 7.09
C ALA A 255 -11.17 3.13 6.21
N PHE A 256 -11.28 1.84 5.89
CA PHE A 256 -10.33 1.17 5.00
C PHE A 256 -10.93 -0.04 4.30
N ASN A 257 -10.28 -0.45 3.22
CA ASN A 257 -10.52 -1.70 2.49
C ASN A 257 -9.21 -2.45 2.27
N VAL A 258 -9.26 -3.77 2.43
CA VAL A 258 -8.21 -4.70 2.04
C VAL A 258 -8.79 -5.70 1.06
N ARG A 259 -8.21 -5.82 -0.14
CA ARG A 259 -8.66 -6.75 -1.18
C ARG A 259 -7.60 -7.79 -1.49
N SER A 260 -7.98 -9.06 -1.60
CA SER A 260 -7.10 -10.14 -2.04
C SER A 260 -7.91 -11.29 -2.65
N GLY A 261 -7.29 -12.06 -3.54
CA GLY A 261 -7.90 -13.30 -4.07
C GLY A 261 -8.02 -14.41 -3.02
N ARG A 262 -7.26 -14.34 -1.91
CA ARG A 262 -7.35 -15.32 -0.82
C ARG A 262 -6.96 -14.72 0.52
N PHE A 263 -7.90 -14.73 1.46
CA PHE A 263 -7.66 -14.61 2.89
C PHE A 263 -7.71 -16.00 3.52
N ASN A 264 -6.69 -16.37 4.29
CA ASN A 264 -6.80 -17.49 5.23
C ASN A 264 -7.32 -16.94 6.56
N ILE A 265 -8.41 -17.51 7.06
CA ILE A 265 -9.17 -16.99 8.19
C ILE A 265 -9.11 -18.01 9.32
N SER A 266 -8.63 -17.56 10.49
CA SER A 266 -8.73 -18.28 11.75
C SER A 266 -9.39 -17.40 12.82
N ASP A 267 -9.59 -17.94 14.01
CA ASP A 267 -10.21 -17.21 15.13
C ASP A 267 -9.35 -16.03 15.59
N SER A 268 -8.03 -16.19 15.63
CA SER A 268 -7.11 -15.15 16.12
C SER A 268 -6.49 -14.30 15.01
N LEU A 269 -6.30 -14.87 13.82
CA LEU A 269 -5.47 -14.27 12.76
C LEU A 269 -6.12 -14.44 11.39
N VAL A 270 -6.15 -13.36 10.61
CA VAL A 270 -6.46 -13.40 9.19
C VAL A 270 -5.20 -13.02 8.41
N THR A 271 -4.88 -13.77 7.37
CA THR A 271 -3.70 -13.50 6.54
C THR A 271 -4.04 -13.48 5.07
N ALA A 272 -3.33 -12.68 4.28
CA ALA A 272 -3.39 -12.74 2.83
C ALA A 272 -2.03 -12.35 2.23
N THR A 273 -1.74 -12.90 1.05
CA THR A 273 -0.68 -12.43 0.17
C THR A 273 -1.31 -11.62 -0.96
N ASN A 274 -0.51 -10.80 -1.66
CA ASN A 274 -0.98 -9.92 -2.73
C ASN A 274 -2.20 -9.08 -2.32
N ALA A 275 -2.20 -8.59 -1.07
CA ALA A 275 -3.29 -7.80 -0.53
C ALA A 275 -3.14 -6.33 -0.95
N ARG A 276 -4.17 -5.79 -1.60
CA ARG A 276 -4.28 -4.37 -1.95
C ARG A 276 -4.93 -3.62 -0.79
N LEU A 277 -4.29 -2.55 -0.33
CA LEU A 277 -4.76 -1.71 0.77
C LEU A 277 -5.30 -0.37 0.26
N SER A 278 -6.38 0.11 0.86
CA SER A 278 -6.81 1.51 0.79
C SER A 278 -7.31 1.97 2.16
N ILE A 279 -6.68 3.00 2.75
CA ILE A 279 -7.19 3.66 3.97
C ILE A 279 -7.63 5.07 3.58
N TYR A 280 -8.85 5.46 3.87
CA TYR A 280 -9.50 6.65 3.31
C TYR A 280 -9.42 7.86 4.24
N PHE A 281 -8.93 9.01 3.78
CA PHE A 281 -8.94 10.29 4.52
C PHE A 281 -10.13 11.18 4.18
N GLY A 282 -10.86 10.81 3.13
CA GLY A 282 -12.02 11.50 2.59
C GLY A 282 -12.46 10.78 1.31
N PRO A 283 -13.37 11.37 0.51
CA PRO A 283 -13.94 10.71 -0.67
C PRO A 283 -12.91 10.35 -1.76
N SER A 284 -11.84 11.14 -1.90
CA SER A 284 -10.84 11.01 -2.96
C SER A 284 -9.41 10.79 -2.49
N ASP A 285 -9.15 10.83 -1.18
CA ASP A 285 -7.81 10.70 -0.63
C ASP A 285 -7.64 9.41 0.14
N SER A 286 -6.53 8.71 -0.11
CA SER A 286 -6.21 7.47 0.57
C SER A 286 -4.70 7.28 0.81
N LEU A 287 -4.37 6.38 1.74
CA LEU A 287 -3.09 5.69 1.78
C LEU A 287 -3.27 4.35 1.06
N TYR A 288 -2.58 4.19 -0.06
CA TYR A 288 -2.76 3.08 -0.99
C TYR A 288 -1.48 2.27 -1.19
N HIS A 289 -1.64 0.96 -1.38
CA HIS A 289 -0.58 0.08 -1.86
C HIS A 289 -1.17 -1.12 -2.64
N ALA A 290 -0.55 -1.51 -3.75
CA ALA A 290 -1.12 -2.51 -4.66
C ALA A 290 -0.98 -3.96 -4.18
N SER A 291 0.11 -4.31 -3.50
CA SER A 291 0.38 -5.70 -3.06
C SER A 291 1.23 -5.78 -1.80
N LEU A 292 0.68 -6.33 -0.72
CA LEU A 292 1.35 -6.54 0.58
C LEU A 292 1.03 -7.92 1.14
N GLN A 293 1.86 -8.40 2.06
CA GLN A 293 1.48 -9.44 3.00
C GLN A 293 0.65 -8.80 4.10
N PHE A 294 -0.60 -9.22 4.20
CA PHE A 294 -1.56 -8.73 5.17
C PHE A 294 -1.70 -9.70 6.34
N LYS A 295 -1.75 -9.16 7.55
CA LYS A 295 -2.08 -9.86 8.79
C LYS A 295 -3.04 -9.00 9.61
N LEU A 296 -4.17 -9.56 10.02
CA LEU A 296 -5.09 -8.95 10.98
C LEU A 296 -5.11 -9.81 12.24
N PHE A 297 -4.58 -9.25 13.33
CA PHE A 297 -4.65 -9.84 14.66
C PHE A 297 -5.97 -9.43 15.30
N LYS A 298 -6.99 -10.30 15.23
CA LYS A 298 -8.37 -10.00 15.65
C LYS A 298 -8.45 -9.55 17.11
N LYS A 299 -7.80 -10.28 18.02
CA LYS A 299 -7.81 -9.98 19.47
C LYS A 299 -7.22 -8.61 19.80
N ASN A 300 -6.11 -8.26 19.15
CA ASN A 300 -5.40 -7.01 19.44
C ASN A 300 -5.90 -5.84 18.57
N ARG A 301 -6.82 -6.10 17.63
CA ARG A 301 -7.31 -5.14 16.63
C ARG A 301 -6.19 -4.40 15.90
N VAL A 302 -5.16 -5.16 15.49
CA VAL A 302 -4.01 -4.64 14.73
C VAL A 302 -3.97 -5.24 13.34
N ILE A 303 -3.87 -4.38 12.34
CA ILE A 303 -3.49 -4.75 10.98
C ILE A 303 -1.98 -4.52 10.83
N GLN A 304 -1.28 -5.53 10.32
CA GLN A 304 0.11 -5.42 9.92
C GLN A 304 0.21 -5.73 8.43
N LEU A 305 0.84 -4.81 7.72
CA LEU A 305 1.10 -4.91 6.30
C LEU A 305 2.60 -4.92 6.11
N VAL A 306 3.10 -5.96 5.48
CA VAL A 306 4.54 -6.16 5.27
C VAL A 306 4.77 -6.26 3.78
N ARG A 307 5.77 -5.55 3.27
CA ARG A 307 6.19 -5.72 1.88
C ARG A 307 6.57 -7.16 1.60
N ASP A 308 6.03 -7.68 0.51
CA ASP A 308 6.44 -8.98 0.01
C ASP A 308 7.67 -8.81 -0.89
N ARG A 309 8.86 -9.13 -0.35
CA ARG A 309 10.12 -9.02 -1.10
C ARG A 309 10.21 -9.94 -2.32
N ASN A 310 9.31 -10.94 -2.42
CA ASN A 310 9.25 -11.86 -3.55
C ASN A 310 8.15 -11.50 -4.56
N SER A 311 7.40 -10.41 -4.33
CA SER A 311 6.33 -9.94 -5.21
C SER A 311 6.85 -9.06 -6.35
N VAL A 312 6.12 -9.04 -7.47
CA VAL A 312 6.37 -8.13 -8.61
C VAL A 312 6.09 -6.66 -8.27
N SER A 313 5.57 -6.36 -7.08
CA SER A 313 5.40 -5.00 -6.55
C SER A 313 6.26 -4.75 -5.29
N ALA A 314 7.30 -5.55 -5.05
CA ALA A 314 8.12 -5.52 -3.83
C ALA A 314 8.69 -4.13 -3.50
N SER A 315 9.00 -3.33 -4.53
CA SER A 315 9.62 -2.01 -4.36
C SER A 315 8.64 -0.84 -4.40
N MET A 316 7.34 -1.12 -4.63
CA MET A 316 6.33 -0.09 -4.81
C MET A 316 6.24 0.79 -3.54
N PRO A 317 6.16 2.13 -3.68
CA PRO A 317 5.92 3.00 -2.54
C PRO A 317 4.45 2.92 -2.10
N PHE A 318 4.19 3.17 -0.82
CA PHE A 318 2.86 3.56 -0.39
C PHE A 318 2.53 4.94 -0.98
N ILE A 319 1.33 5.08 -1.54
CA ILE A 319 0.86 6.34 -2.14
C ILE A 319 -0.05 7.01 -1.13
N ASN A 320 0.37 8.15 -0.59
CA ASN A 320 -0.41 8.93 0.37
C ASN A 320 -1.00 10.17 -0.34
N ASN A 321 -2.25 10.07 -0.79
CA ASN A 321 -2.90 11.13 -1.56
C ASN A 321 -3.20 12.37 -0.71
N TYR A 322 -3.48 12.24 0.59
CA TYR A 322 -3.79 13.39 1.44
C TYR A 322 -2.55 14.27 1.66
N HIS A 323 -1.44 13.65 2.05
CA HIS A 323 -0.18 14.35 2.30
C HIS A 323 0.65 14.60 1.02
N LYS A 324 0.26 13.98 -0.12
CA LYS A 324 0.94 14.04 -1.42
C LYS A 324 2.39 13.53 -1.39
N PHE A 325 2.59 12.36 -0.78
CA PHE A 325 3.90 11.68 -0.70
C PHE A 325 3.86 10.25 -1.24
N TYR A 326 4.91 9.87 -1.96
CA TYR A 326 5.32 8.50 -2.19
C TYR A 326 6.22 8.08 -1.02
N ILE A 327 5.79 7.08 -0.25
CA ILE A 327 6.48 6.64 0.97
C ILE A 327 7.10 5.27 0.73
N HIS A 328 8.43 5.19 0.75
CA HIS A 328 9.15 3.93 0.68
C HIS A 328 9.42 3.41 2.10
N ALA A 329 8.71 2.34 2.50
CA ALA A 329 8.82 1.72 3.81
C ALA A 329 8.47 0.24 3.76
N ASP A 330 8.97 -0.58 4.68
CA ASP A 330 8.78 -2.03 4.65
C ASP A 330 7.52 -2.52 5.36
N VAL A 331 7.10 -1.82 6.42
CA VAL A 331 5.96 -2.22 7.25
C VAL A 331 5.07 -1.03 7.56
N VAL A 332 3.76 -1.24 7.45
CA VAL A 332 2.74 -0.38 8.04
C VAL A 332 1.97 -1.19 9.08
N LYS A 333 1.91 -0.68 10.30
CA LYS A 333 1.10 -1.25 11.39
C LYS A 333 -0.03 -0.27 11.69
N TYR A 334 -1.27 -0.71 11.52
CA TYR A 334 -2.45 0.07 11.82
C TYR A 334 -3.13 -0.49 13.07
N ASP A 335 -3.14 0.31 14.13
CA ASP A 335 -3.85 0.06 15.38
C ASP A 335 -5.27 0.62 15.23
N LEU A 336 -6.26 -0.28 15.15
CA LEU A 336 -7.65 0.10 14.90
C LEU A 336 -8.33 0.73 16.12
N GLU A 337 -7.84 0.45 17.34
CA GLU A 337 -8.39 1.05 18.56
C GLU A 337 -7.89 2.49 18.72
N ARG A 338 -6.60 2.72 18.50
CA ARG A 338 -6.00 4.06 18.57
C ARG A 338 -6.26 4.90 17.32
N ASP A 339 -6.73 4.28 16.25
CA ASP A 339 -6.82 4.86 14.92
C ASP A 339 -5.53 5.56 14.49
N SER A 340 -4.42 4.84 14.64
CA SER A 340 -3.07 5.36 14.36
C SER A 340 -2.25 4.36 13.57
N LEU A 341 -1.47 4.87 12.63
CA LEU A 341 -0.60 4.05 11.79
C LEU A 341 0.86 4.35 12.07
N ASP A 342 1.64 3.31 12.22
CA ASP A 342 3.09 3.40 12.34
C ASP A 342 3.77 2.79 11.10
N ILE A 343 4.76 3.50 10.58
CA ILE A 343 5.52 3.17 9.38
C ILE A 343 6.96 2.84 9.78
N PHE A 344 7.47 1.71 9.32
CA PHE A 344 8.79 1.21 9.69
C PHE A 344 9.61 0.73 8.49
N MET A 345 10.93 0.86 8.60
CA MET A 345 11.89 0.04 7.88
C MET A 345 12.21 -1.23 8.67
N LEU A 346 12.30 -2.38 8.00
CA LEU A 346 12.80 -3.59 8.64
C LEU A 346 14.32 -3.47 8.75
N GLY A 347 14.82 -3.46 9.99
CA GLY A 347 16.25 -3.58 10.23
C GLY A 347 16.75 -5.02 10.17
N VAL A 348 18.06 -5.17 10.04
CA VAL A 348 18.74 -6.45 10.18
C VAL A 348 19.30 -6.54 11.60
N ARG A 349 19.10 -7.69 12.24
CA ARG A 349 19.74 -8.01 13.51
C ARG A 349 21.21 -8.29 13.25
N ASN A 350 22.04 -7.27 13.41
CA ASN A 350 23.49 -7.43 13.31
C ASN A 350 24.09 -7.97 14.62
N ARG A 351 23.45 -7.72 15.79
CA ARG A 351 23.87 -8.23 17.11
C ARG A 351 22.66 -8.54 18.02
N PRO A 352 22.82 -9.39 19.06
CA PRO A 352 21.76 -9.60 20.06
C PRO A 352 21.39 -8.29 20.76
N GLY A 353 20.15 -7.83 20.59
CA GLY A 353 19.65 -6.58 21.19
C GLY A 353 19.79 -5.34 20.32
N GLU A 354 20.44 -5.42 19.16
CA GLU A 354 20.69 -4.28 18.26
C GLU A 354 20.08 -4.56 16.87
N ILE A 355 19.16 -3.71 16.43
CA ILE A 355 18.52 -3.78 15.10
C ILE A 355 18.87 -2.50 14.36
N ASP A 356 19.75 -2.61 13.37
CA ASP A 356 20.10 -1.49 12.48
C ASP A 356 19.20 -1.52 11.25
N THR A 357 18.55 -0.40 10.93
CA THR A 357 17.89 -0.21 9.63
C THR A 357 18.95 0.06 8.57
N LEU A 358 19.24 -0.92 7.70
CA LEU A 358 20.25 -0.78 6.62
C LEU A 358 19.88 0.29 5.58
N HIS A 359 18.60 0.61 5.45
CA HIS A 359 18.11 1.62 4.51
C HIS A 359 17.11 2.56 5.20
N PRO A 360 17.15 3.88 4.91
CA PRO A 360 16.18 4.83 5.44
C PRO A 360 14.80 4.63 4.81
N ALA A 361 13.74 4.96 5.55
CA ALA A 361 12.46 5.23 4.92
C ALA A 361 12.56 6.54 4.14
N THR A 362 11.93 6.63 2.98
CA THR A 362 11.95 7.84 2.17
C THR A 362 10.54 8.38 1.95
N PHE A 363 10.42 9.70 1.94
CA PHE A 363 9.19 10.43 1.68
C PHE A 363 9.46 11.39 0.52
N GLU A 364 8.96 11.03 -0.66
CA GLU A 364 9.14 11.79 -1.90
C GLU A 364 7.85 12.53 -2.25
N SER A 365 7.91 13.85 -2.43
CA SER A 365 6.76 14.65 -2.83
C SER A 365 6.19 14.19 -4.17
N PHE A 366 4.88 14.35 -4.36
CA PHE A 366 4.24 14.06 -5.65
C PHE A 366 4.77 14.90 -6.82
N ASP A 367 5.36 16.07 -6.55
CA ASP A 367 5.92 16.95 -7.59
C ASP A 367 7.47 16.88 -7.65
N PHE A 368 8.07 15.91 -6.96
CA PHE A 368 9.51 15.67 -6.96
C PHE A 368 10.02 15.30 -8.35
N PHE A 369 11.09 15.96 -8.77
CA PHE A 369 11.79 15.62 -9.99
C PHE A 369 13.31 15.65 -9.80
N ASP A 370 13.96 14.62 -10.33
CA ASP A 370 15.40 14.49 -10.40
C ASP A 370 15.81 14.07 -11.81
N VAL A 371 16.62 14.91 -12.45
CA VAL A 371 16.96 14.76 -13.87
C VAL A 371 17.86 13.56 -14.12
N ASP A 372 18.73 13.21 -13.17
CA ASP A 372 19.63 12.08 -13.29
C ASP A 372 18.84 10.77 -13.19
N ARG A 373 17.96 10.64 -12.20
CA ARG A 373 17.03 9.50 -12.06
C ARG A 373 16.15 9.35 -13.30
N PHE A 374 15.71 10.45 -13.90
CA PHE A 374 14.94 10.41 -15.14
C PHE A 374 15.79 9.86 -16.30
N ASN A 375 16.98 10.42 -16.53
CA ASN A 375 17.86 9.99 -17.62
C ASN A 375 18.31 8.52 -17.46
N GLU A 376 18.56 8.07 -16.22
CA GLU A 376 18.92 6.68 -15.91
C GLU A 376 17.84 5.67 -16.33
N MET A 377 16.58 6.07 -16.48
CA MET A 377 15.51 5.17 -16.96
C MET A 377 15.71 4.70 -18.40
N THR A 378 16.60 5.36 -19.16
CA THR A 378 16.99 4.93 -20.50
C THR A 378 18.11 3.86 -20.48
N ALA A 379 18.77 3.61 -19.35
CA ALA A 379 19.92 2.70 -19.30
C ALA A 379 19.58 1.24 -19.68
N LEU A 380 18.33 0.82 -19.48
CA LEU A 380 17.86 -0.54 -19.75
C LEU A 380 17.22 -0.70 -21.15
N TYR A 381 16.90 0.40 -21.84
CA TYR A 381 16.07 0.39 -23.05
C TYR A 381 16.58 1.39 -24.09
N ASP A 382 16.42 1.13 -25.39
CA ASP A 382 16.80 2.06 -26.47
C ASP A 382 15.83 3.26 -26.61
N PHE A 383 14.88 3.40 -25.70
CA PHE A 383 13.90 4.48 -25.63
C PHE A 383 13.64 4.88 -24.18
N HIS A 384 13.04 6.05 -23.97
CA HIS A 384 12.62 6.47 -22.64
C HIS A 384 11.23 5.93 -22.30
N PRO A 385 11.08 5.06 -21.28
CA PRO A 385 9.83 4.34 -21.04
C PRO A 385 8.68 5.27 -20.62
N VAL A 386 8.94 6.24 -19.73
CA VAL A 386 7.96 7.26 -19.33
C VAL A 386 7.43 8.05 -20.53
N LYS A 387 8.32 8.58 -21.38
CA LYS A 387 7.94 9.33 -22.59
C LYS A 387 7.10 8.53 -23.57
N LEU A 388 7.48 7.26 -23.81
CA LEU A 388 6.77 6.40 -24.74
C LEU A 388 5.32 6.20 -24.29
N LEU A 389 5.12 5.89 -23.01
CA LEU A 389 3.79 5.65 -22.46
C LEU A 389 2.95 6.92 -22.36
N ASP A 390 3.54 8.05 -21.96
CA ASP A 390 2.82 9.32 -21.92
C ASP A 390 2.42 9.78 -23.34
N GLN A 391 3.33 9.67 -24.31
CA GLN A 391 3.02 9.95 -25.72
C GLN A 391 1.90 9.06 -26.25
N TYR A 392 1.88 7.77 -25.89
CA TYR A 392 0.79 6.88 -26.26
C TYR A 392 -0.55 7.34 -25.66
N ALA A 393 -0.54 7.68 -24.37
CA ALA A 393 -1.73 8.13 -23.66
C ALA A 393 -2.33 9.39 -24.30
N GLN A 394 -1.48 10.36 -24.64
CA GLN A 394 -1.88 11.58 -25.35
C GLN A 394 -2.46 11.26 -26.74
N THR A 395 -1.85 10.33 -27.48
CA THR A 395 -2.30 9.92 -28.82
C THR A 395 -3.68 9.26 -28.78
N LYS A 396 -3.96 8.46 -27.75
CA LYS A 396 -5.24 7.74 -27.59
C LYS A 396 -6.28 8.52 -26.78
N GLY A 397 -5.90 9.61 -26.11
CA GLY A 397 -6.77 10.34 -25.19
C GLY A 397 -7.16 9.54 -23.94
N SER A 398 -6.33 8.57 -23.53
CA SER A 398 -6.61 7.69 -22.39
C SER A 398 -5.33 7.34 -21.65
N THR A 399 -5.37 7.38 -20.31
CA THR A 399 -4.29 6.89 -19.44
C THR A 399 -4.37 5.38 -19.18
N THR A 400 -5.38 4.70 -19.73
CA THR A 400 -5.58 3.25 -19.59
C THR A 400 -5.65 2.59 -20.95
N PHE A 401 -4.82 1.57 -21.16
CA PHE A 401 -4.66 0.87 -22.44
C PHE A 401 -3.92 -0.46 -22.28
N TYR A 402 -3.97 -1.33 -23.29
CA TYR A 402 -3.27 -2.62 -23.26
C TYR A 402 -1.84 -2.51 -23.78
N VAL A 403 -0.92 -3.23 -23.13
CA VAL A 403 0.50 -3.29 -23.50
C VAL A 403 0.74 -3.80 -24.93
N GLN A 404 -0.12 -4.72 -25.41
CA GLN A 404 -0.07 -5.25 -26.76
C GLN A 404 -0.34 -4.17 -27.82
N ASP A 405 -1.22 -3.21 -27.53
CA ASP A 405 -1.58 -2.14 -28.46
C ASP A 405 -0.44 -1.13 -28.55
N VAL A 406 0.24 -0.85 -27.43
CA VAL A 406 1.47 -0.06 -27.40
C VAL A 406 2.58 -0.75 -28.22
N ALA A 407 2.71 -2.08 -28.06
CA ALA A 407 3.70 -2.87 -28.79
C ALA A 407 3.48 -2.79 -30.32
N ALA A 408 2.22 -2.94 -30.75
CA ALA A 408 1.83 -2.87 -32.16
C ALA A 408 2.09 -1.47 -32.76
N ASP A 409 1.61 -0.42 -32.08
CA ASP A 409 1.68 0.95 -32.60
C ASP A 409 3.11 1.50 -32.68
N PHE A 410 3.96 1.18 -31.68
CA PHE A 410 5.37 1.59 -31.67
C PHE A 410 6.33 0.56 -32.28
N ARG A 411 5.82 -0.55 -32.82
CA ARG A 411 6.61 -1.65 -33.40
C ARG A 411 7.69 -2.16 -32.45
N ARG A 412 7.30 -2.40 -31.19
CA ARG A 412 8.16 -2.92 -30.13
C ARG A 412 7.78 -4.35 -29.76
N ASN A 413 8.71 -5.08 -29.17
CA ASN A 413 8.43 -6.40 -28.64
C ASN A 413 7.53 -6.29 -27.40
N GLU A 414 6.41 -7.02 -27.40
CA GLU A 414 5.46 -7.01 -26.28
C GLU A 414 6.09 -7.48 -24.97
N GLY A 415 6.94 -8.51 -25.01
CA GLY A 415 7.66 -9.00 -23.83
C GLY A 415 8.55 -7.94 -23.19
N ILE A 416 9.25 -7.14 -24.00
CA ILE A 416 10.02 -5.99 -23.51
C ILE A 416 9.10 -4.96 -22.85
N LEU A 417 7.98 -4.59 -23.48
CA LEU A 417 7.05 -3.61 -22.90
C LEU A 417 6.36 -4.11 -21.63
N ARG A 418 6.08 -5.41 -21.52
CA ARG A 418 5.64 -6.03 -20.26
C ARG A 418 6.72 -5.92 -19.18
N GLY A 419 7.99 -6.08 -19.53
CA GLY A 419 9.13 -5.82 -18.63
C GLY A 419 9.18 -4.36 -18.17
N VAL A 420 9.02 -3.41 -19.10
CA VAL A 420 8.94 -1.97 -18.81
C VAL A 420 7.78 -1.66 -17.86
N ALA A 421 6.58 -2.20 -18.13
CA ALA A 421 5.42 -1.98 -17.28
C ALA A 421 5.66 -2.49 -15.85
N ASN A 422 6.27 -3.67 -15.69
CA ASN A 422 6.64 -4.19 -14.37
C ASN A 422 7.69 -3.33 -13.64
N ASP A 423 8.73 -2.86 -14.32
CA ASP A 423 9.73 -1.96 -13.71
C ASP A 423 9.09 -0.63 -13.26
N LEU A 424 8.28 -0.02 -14.11
CA LEU A 424 7.57 1.22 -13.79
C LEU A 424 6.55 1.04 -12.66
N GLN A 425 5.83 -0.09 -12.61
CA GLN A 425 4.95 -0.42 -11.49
C GLN A 425 5.73 -0.51 -10.17
N ASN A 426 6.88 -1.19 -10.16
CA ASN A 426 7.75 -1.29 -8.98
C ASN A 426 8.26 0.07 -8.51
N ARG A 427 8.40 1.03 -9.42
CA ARG A 427 8.75 2.42 -9.11
C ARG A 427 7.52 3.28 -8.80
N GLY A 428 6.29 2.75 -8.82
CA GLY A 428 5.06 3.49 -8.56
C GLY A 428 4.66 4.47 -9.67
N TYR A 429 5.10 4.23 -10.91
CA TYR A 429 4.78 5.05 -12.08
C TYR A 429 3.46 4.67 -12.74
N LEU A 430 3.02 3.42 -12.61
CA LEU A 430 1.77 2.91 -13.21
C LEU A 430 1.25 1.69 -12.44
N ASP A 431 0.00 1.31 -12.72
CA ASP A 431 -0.57 0.00 -12.34
C ASP A 431 -0.58 -0.90 -13.58
N PHE A 432 -0.15 -2.15 -13.43
CA PHE A 432 -0.03 -3.12 -14.51
C PHE A 432 -0.64 -4.47 -14.12
N ASP A 433 -1.70 -4.83 -14.83
CA ASP A 433 -2.28 -6.16 -14.75
C ASP A 433 -1.50 -7.11 -15.66
N SER A 434 -0.70 -8.00 -15.06
CA SER A 434 0.10 -8.96 -15.80
C SER A 434 -0.72 -10.02 -16.54
N GLU A 435 -1.93 -10.33 -16.08
CA GLU A 435 -2.80 -11.33 -16.69
C GLU A 435 -3.47 -10.78 -17.94
N THR A 436 -4.09 -9.60 -17.84
CA THR A 436 -4.79 -8.97 -18.97
C THR A 436 -3.87 -8.14 -19.86
N GLY A 437 -2.71 -7.71 -19.34
CA GLY A 437 -1.81 -6.77 -20.02
C GLY A 437 -2.29 -5.31 -19.96
N LEU A 438 -3.27 -4.99 -19.11
CA LEU A 438 -3.80 -3.64 -18.95
C LEU A 438 -2.81 -2.75 -18.16
N ILE A 439 -2.50 -1.58 -18.71
CA ILE A 439 -1.70 -0.53 -18.08
C ILE A 439 -2.61 0.63 -17.71
N THR A 440 -2.47 1.16 -16.50
CA THR A 440 -3.04 2.45 -16.09
C THR A 440 -1.93 3.36 -15.58
N LEU A 441 -1.69 4.47 -16.29
CA LEU A 441 -0.63 5.42 -15.92
C LEU A 441 -0.94 6.12 -14.60
N GLY A 442 0.05 6.16 -13.72
CA GLY A 442 -0.02 6.84 -12.45
C GLY A 442 0.42 8.30 -12.54
N ARG A 443 0.04 9.09 -11.54
CA ARG A 443 0.41 10.51 -11.42
C ARG A 443 1.92 10.75 -11.56
N ARG A 444 2.74 9.90 -10.94
CA ARG A 444 4.21 10.05 -10.94
C ARG A 444 4.76 10.08 -12.36
N LEU A 445 4.23 9.25 -13.25
CA LEU A 445 4.65 9.19 -14.64
C LEU A 445 4.33 10.48 -15.38
N LEU A 446 3.08 10.92 -15.30
CA LEU A 446 2.62 12.15 -15.94
C LEU A 446 3.40 13.38 -15.41
N GLN A 447 3.61 13.45 -14.09
CA GLN A 447 4.36 14.54 -13.46
C GLN A 447 5.86 14.50 -13.82
N THR A 448 6.45 13.30 -13.93
CA THR A 448 7.86 13.18 -14.31
C THR A 448 8.08 13.66 -15.74
N ASP A 449 7.19 13.31 -16.68
CA ASP A 449 7.32 13.77 -18.06
C ASP A 449 7.09 15.29 -18.18
N SER A 450 6.04 15.81 -17.52
CA SER A 450 5.75 17.24 -17.50
C SER A 450 6.92 18.06 -16.91
N SER A 451 7.61 17.52 -15.91
CA SER A 451 8.80 18.14 -15.31
C SER A 451 10.00 18.21 -16.26
N ASP A 452 10.27 17.16 -17.05
CA ASP A 452 11.31 17.21 -18.09
C ASP A 452 10.93 18.17 -19.23
N LEU A 453 9.66 18.17 -19.66
CA LEU A 453 9.15 19.14 -20.64
C LEU A 453 9.34 20.57 -20.15
N PHE A 454 8.99 20.83 -18.89
CA PHE A 454 9.16 22.11 -18.21
C PHE A 454 10.62 22.55 -18.20
N ARG A 455 11.53 21.73 -17.68
CA ARG A 455 12.97 22.04 -17.63
C ARG A 455 13.50 22.43 -19.01
N ARG A 456 13.17 21.65 -20.04
CA ARG A 456 13.56 21.91 -21.43
C ARG A 456 12.96 23.22 -21.97
N ALA A 457 11.72 23.54 -21.62
CA ALA A 457 11.07 24.79 -22.02
C ALA A 457 11.74 25.99 -21.37
N VAL A 458 12.03 25.91 -20.07
CA VAL A 458 12.78 26.95 -19.34
C VAL A 458 14.15 27.20 -19.97
N GLU A 459 14.91 26.15 -20.29
CA GLU A 459 16.21 26.28 -20.97
C GLU A 459 16.09 27.06 -22.28
N ARG A 460 15.08 26.75 -23.11
CA ARG A 460 14.84 27.46 -24.38
C ARG A 460 14.37 28.88 -24.18
N VAL A 461 13.45 29.12 -23.24
CA VAL A 461 12.94 30.46 -22.93
C VAL A 461 14.08 31.35 -22.42
N ASN A 462 14.86 30.87 -21.45
CA ASN A 462 16.01 31.59 -20.90
C ASN A 462 17.10 31.83 -21.96
N ALA A 463 17.28 30.90 -22.91
CA ALA A 463 18.19 31.07 -24.04
C ALA A 463 17.63 31.93 -25.19
N LYS A 464 16.42 32.52 -25.05
CA LYS A 464 15.71 33.29 -26.09
C LYS A 464 15.47 32.47 -27.39
N LYS A 465 15.19 31.18 -27.24
CA LYS A 465 14.92 30.20 -28.31
C LYS A 465 13.58 29.47 -28.09
N ALA A 466 12.60 30.16 -27.50
CA ALA A 466 11.31 29.59 -27.17
C ALA A 466 10.56 29.12 -28.43
N ARG A 467 9.93 27.95 -28.35
CA ARG A 467 8.97 27.45 -29.34
C ARG A 467 7.55 27.90 -28.97
N PRO A 468 6.59 27.88 -29.91
CA PRO A 468 5.21 28.29 -29.63
C PRO A 468 4.55 27.57 -28.44
N THR A 469 4.89 26.31 -28.19
CA THR A 469 4.34 25.53 -27.07
C THR A 469 5.05 25.77 -25.74
N ASP A 470 6.26 26.32 -25.75
CA ASP A 470 7.08 26.46 -24.54
C ASP A 470 6.50 27.49 -23.57
N GLU A 471 5.76 28.51 -24.05
CA GLU A 471 5.11 29.51 -23.19
C GLU A 471 4.03 28.88 -22.29
N SER A 472 3.17 28.03 -22.88
CA SER A 472 2.14 27.30 -22.12
C SER A 472 2.79 26.36 -21.09
N ILE A 473 3.81 25.60 -21.51
CA ILE A 473 4.56 24.69 -20.63
C ILE A 473 5.22 25.46 -19.47
N TYR A 474 5.87 26.59 -19.77
CA TYR A 474 6.56 27.44 -18.80
C TYR A 474 5.60 28.01 -17.74
N ASN A 475 4.38 28.34 -18.12
CA ASN A 475 3.39 28.91 -17.19
C ASN A 475 2.57 27.84 -16.44
N THR A 476 2.49 26.61 -16.96
CA THR A 476 1.63 25.55 -16.40
C THR A 476 2.36 24.61 -15.46
N TYR A 477 3.59 24.22 -15.82
CA TYR A 477 4.32 23.18 -15.12
C TYR A 477 5.43 23.75 -14.24
N ASP A 478 5.81 22.95 -13.24
CA ASP A 478 6.88 23.18 -12.29
C ASP A 478 7.19 21.84 -11.57
N HIS A 479 8.25 21.81 -10.78
CA HIS A 479 8.60 20.67 -9.93
C HIS A 479 9.28 21.13 -8.64
N ASP A 480 9.45 20.21 -7.71
CA ASP A 480 10.20 20.41 -6.47
C ASP A 480 11.39 19.44 -6.36
N ASN A 481 12.18 19.60 -5.30
CA ASN A 481 13.17 18.63 -4.87
C ASN A 481 12.84 18.10 -3.46
N PHE A 482 11.57 18.11 -3.07
CA PHE A 482 11.13 17.80 -1.72
C PHE A 482 11.22 16.30 -1.43
N PHE A 483 12.28 15.93 -0.69
CA PHE A 483 12.64 14.55 -0.41
C PHE A 483 13.22 14.38 1.00
N ILE A 484 12.53 13.63 1.87
CA ILE A 484 12.96 13.37 3.24
C ILE A 484 13.51 11.96 3.38
N ARG A 485 14.66 11.82 4.04
CA ARG A 485 15.21 10.54 4.51
C ARG A 485 15.00 10.41 6.01
N SER A 486 14.45 9.28 6.43
CA SER A 486 14.16 8.95 7.82
C SER A 486 14.94 7.70 8.22
N SER A 487 15.82 7.83 9.20
CA SER A 487 16.60 6.75 9.79
C SER A 487 16.33 6.71 11.29
N VAL A 488 15.87 5.59 11.82
CA VAL A 488 15.56 5.46 13.25
C VAL A 488 16.14 4.16 13.79
N PRO A 489 16.47 4.09 15.09
CA PRO A 489 16.83 2.83 15.72
C PRO A 489 15.70 1.79 15.57
N GLY A 490 16.05 0.51 15.50
CA GLY A 490 15.05 -0.54 15.31
C GLY A 490 13.97 -0.57 16.40
N GLY A 491 12.72 -0.75 15.97
CA GLY A 491 11.54 -0.76 16.85
C GLY A 491 10.90 0.62 17.04
N VAL A 492 11.56 1.71 16.65
CA VAL A 492 10.97 3.05 16.56
C VAL A 492 10.34 3.22 15.17
N PRO A 493 9.14 3.80 15.06
CA PRO A 493 8.55 4.11 13.76
C PRO A 493 9.24 5.30 13.09
N ASN A 494 9.59 5.12 11.82
CA ASN A 494 10.08 6.18 10.93
C ASN A 494 9.06 7.30 10.78
N ALA A 495 7.77 6.95 10.70
CA ALA A 495 6.69 7.90 10.76
C ALA A 495 5.47 7.33 11.48
N SER A 496 4.67 8.21 12.08
CA SER A 496 3.36 7.87 12.61
C SER A 496 2.32 8.80 12.03
N LEU A 497 1.17 8.24 11.66
CA LEU A 497 0.02 8.97 11.18
C LEU A 497 -1.11 8.84 12.20
N VAL A 498 -1.54 9.97 12.74
CA VAL A 498 -2.72 10.05 13.61
C VAL A 498 -3.91 10.48 12.78
N ARG A 499 -4.98 9.70 12.80
CA ARG A 499 -6.13 9.86 11.89
C ARG A 499 -7.13 10.92 12.35
N GLU A 500 -7.12 11.29 13.62
CA GLU A 500 -8.01 12.32 14.17
C GLU A 500 -7.74 13.71 13.57
N ASN A 501 -6.47 14.07 13.47
CA ASN A 501 -5.98 15.34 12.93
C ASN A 501 -5.29 15.19 11.56
N ASN A 502 -5.18 13.95 11.05
CA ASN A 502 -4.45 13.62 9.82
C ASN A 502 -3.00 14.14 9.83
N GLU A 503 -2.33 14.06 10.98
CA GLU A 503 -0.93 14.45 11.12
C GLU A 503 0.00 13.29 10.80
N LEU A 504 0.91 13.49 9.85
CA LEU A 504 2.02 12.59 9.57
C LEU A 504 3.30 13.11 10.24
N VAL A 505 3.67 12.51 11.36
CA VAL A 505 4.92 12.82 12.07
C VAL A 505 6.04 11.96 11.50
N ILE A 506 7.06 12.57 10.90
CA ILE A 506 8.25 11.90 10.36
C ILE A 506 9.41 12.13 11.33
N ARG A 507 10.11 11.05 11.71
CA ARG A 507 11.20 11.05 12.70
C ARG A 507 12.51 10.59 12.09
N GLY A 508 13.61 10.77 12.80
CA GLY A 508 14.93 10.27 12.37
C GLY A 508 15.52 11.06 11.21
N ILE A 509 15.27 12.37 11.18
CA ILE A 509 15.80 13.29 10.19
C ILE A 509 17.10 13.88 10.76
N TYR A 510 18.24 13.30 10.37
CA TYR A 510 19.57 13.71 10.86
C TYR A 510 20.28 14.71 9.94
N GLU A 511 19.86 14.80 8.69
CA GLU A 511 20.47 15.67 7.67
C GLU A 511 19.42 16.66 7.18
N PRO A 512 19.82 17.90 6.81
CA PRO A 512 18.94 18.84 6.13
C PRO A 512 18.36 18.22 4.86
N PHE A 513 17.06 18.39 4.65
CA PHE A 513 16.43 17.93 3.41
C PHE A 513 16.06 19.10 2.51
N PRO A 514 16.22 18.95 1.18
CA PRO A 514 15.86 20.00 0.23
C PRO A 514 14.35 20.08 0.04
N ILE A 515 13.85 21.30 -0.18
CA ILE A 515 12.57 21.58 -0.83
C ILE A 515 12.82 22.05 -2.27
N SER A 516 13.84 22.88 -2.46
CA SER A 516 14.26 23.43 -3.76
C SER A 516 15.78 23.59 -3.80
N LEU A 517 16.43 22.90 -4.73
CA LEU A 517 17.90 22.93 -4.82
C LEU A 517 18.42 24.24 -5.43
N GLU A 518 17.82 24.72 -6.52
CA GLU A 518 18.25 25.96 -7.20
C GLU A 518 18.08 27.19 -6.30
N LEU A 519 17.03 27.24 -5.50
CA LEU A 519 16.77 28.34 -4.56
C LEU A 519 17.56 28.20 -3.24
N GLY A 520 18.22 27.06 -3.02
CA GLY A 520 18.92 26.75 -1.77
C GLY A 520 17.98 26.68 -0.58
N VAL A 521 16.82 26.02 -0.74
CA VAL A 521 15.81 25.89 0.32
C VAL A 521 15.95 24.54 1.00
N PHE A 522 16.42 24.56 2.25
CA PHE A 522 16.62 23.37 3.08
C PHE A 522 15.96 23.53 4.44
N ILE A 523 15.46 22.42 4.97
CA ILE A 523 14.88 22.35 6.31
C ILE A 523 15.69 21.37 7.14
N GLU A 524 16.08 21.79 8.33
CA GLU A 524 16.84 20.99 9.29
C GLU A 524 16.15 21.05 10.66
N PRO A 525 15.48 19.98 11.11
CA PRO A 525 14.90 19.95 12.45
C PRO A 525 15.98 19.95 13.52
N ASP A 526 15.65 20.46 14.71
CA ASP A 526 16.57 20.49 15.85
C ASP A 526 17.17 19.09 16.14
N SER A 527 18.48 19.03 16.33
CA SER A 527 19.24 17.78 16.54
C SER A 527 18.75 16.92 17.71
N THR A 528 18.00 17.48 18.67
CA THR A 528 17.39 16.75 19.79
C THR A 528 15.98 16.23 19.49
N LEU A 529 15.29 16.83 18.52
CA LEU A 529 13.93 16.45 18.11
C LEU A 529 13.93 15.54 16.88
N GLN A 530 14.74 15.85 15.87
CA GLN A 530 14.94 15.08 14.62
C GLN A 530 13.63 14.65 13.94
N LYS A 531 12.60 15.51 14.02
CA LYS A 531 11.25 15.22 13.53
C LYS A 531 10.63 16.45 12.90
N VAL A 532 9.69 16.21 11.99
CA VAL A 532 8.77 17.22 11.44
C VAL A 532 7.36 16.64 11.40
N THR A 533 6.36 17.51 11.40
CA THR A 533 4.96 17.11 11.20
C THR A 533 4.48 17.61 9.84
N VAL A 534 3.91 16.71 9.04
CA VAL A 534 3.36 17.01 7.73
C VAL A 534 1.84 16.91 7.79
N TYR A 535 1.16 17.91 7.24
CA TYR A 535 -0.30 17.97 7.08
C TYR A 535 -0.69 17.79 5.61
N GLY A 536 -1.99 17.85 5.34
CA GLY A 536 -2.52 17.78 3.98
C GLY A 536 -1.85 18.78 3.04
N GLY A 537 -1.60 18.36 1.79
CA GLY A 537 -0.97 19.21 0.78
C GLY A 537 0.52 19.47 0.95
N ARG A 538 1.23 18.70 1.79
CA ARG A 538 2.67 18.83 2.11
C ARG A 538 3.01 20.05 2.98
N ASN A 539 2.01 20.65 3.62
CA ASN A 539 2.25 21.69 4.61
C ASN A 539 3.06 21.09 5.77
N LEU A 540 4.16 21.74 6.13
CA LEU A 540 5.12 21.21 7.08
C LEU A 540 5.21 22.12 8.30
N TYR A 541 5.17 21.52 9.48
CA TYR A 541 5.42 22.16 10.75
C TYR A 541 6.70 21.63 11.38
N MET A 542 7.50 22.57 11.87
CA MET A 542 8.74 22.31 12.58
C MET A 542 8.69 23.02 13.94
N GLU A 543 8.62 22.21 15.00
CA GLU A 543 8.56 22.68 16.39
C GLU A 543 9.79 23.52 16.74
N ARG A 544 10.97 23.07 16.32
CA ARG A 544 12.24 23.80 16.43
C ARG A 544 13.21 23.32 15.37
N GLY A 545 13.99 24.24 14.81
CA GLY A 545 15.03 23.91 13.85
C GLY A 545 15.47 25.12 13.04
N GLU A 546 15.98 24.82 11.85
CA GLU A 546 16.53 25.79 10.91
C GLU A 546 15.89 25.63 9.53
N VAL A 547 15.59 26.77 8.89
CA VAL A 547 15.25 26.82 7.47
C VAL A 547 16.28 27.69 6.77
N THR A 548 16.97 27.12 5.79
CA THR A 548 17.89 27.85 4.90
C THR A 548 17.13 28.27 3.65
N VAL A 549 17.33 29.51 3.22
CA VAL A 549 16.83 30.05 1.95
C VAL A 549 17.94 30.87 1.30
N GLY A 550 18.60 30.30 0.30
CA GLY A 550 19.74 30.93 -0.37
C GLY A 550 20.87 31.24 0.62
N ASN A 551 21.16 32.52 0.81
CA ASN A 551 22.21 32.98 1.73
C ASN A 551 21.73 33.24 3.16
N PHE A 552 20.46 32.98 3.46
CA PHE A 552 19.83 33.22 4.76
C PHE A 552 19.56 31.92 5.49
N ARG A 553 19.73 31.92 6.81
CA ARG A 553 19.37 30.84 7.72
C ARG A 553 18.48 31.40 8.80
N PHE A 554 17.30 30.81 8.97
CA PHE A 554 16.31 31.18 9.97
C PHE A 554 16.31 30.08 11.01
N LEU A 555 16.69 30.42 12.24
CA LEU A 555 16.66 29.49 13.37
C LEU A 555 15.56 29.94 14.31
N GLY A 556 14.72 29.01 14.75
CA GLY A 556 13.61 29.36 15.63
C GLY A 556 12.71 28.21 15.98
N ARG A 557 11.50 28.57 16.41
CA ARG A 557 10.46 27.66 16.88
C ARG A 557 9.15 27.90 16.14
N ASN A 558 8.34 26.85 16.09
CA ASN A 558 6.99 26.87 15.54
C ASN A 558 6.92 27.33 14.07
N PHE A 559 7.89 26.93 13.25
CA PHE A 559 7.93 27.31 11.84
C PHE A 559 6.93 26.48 11.03
N PHE A 560 6.21 27.15 10.13
CA PHE A 560 5.25 26.52 9.22
C PHE A 560 5.59 26.83 7.77
N MET A 561 5.83 25.79 6.97
CA MET A 561 5.97 25.89 5.53
C MET A 561 4.62 25.57 4.88
N LEU A 562 3.99 26.60 4.31
CA LEU A 562 2.81 26.47 3.47
C LEU A 562 3.27 26.12 2.06
N TYR A 563 3.17 24.84 1.70
CA TYR A 563 3.81 24.31 0.49
C TYR A 563 3.19 24.91 -0.78
N ASP A 564 1.86 24.95 -0.89
CA ASP A 564 1.18 25.39 -2.11
C ASP A 564 1.49 26.86 -2.44
N ASP A 565 1.44 27.74 -1.44
CA ASP A 565 1.79 29.16 -1.54
C ASP A 565 3.30 29.43 -1.60
N PHE A 566 4.10 28.40 -1.31
CA PHE A 566 5.55 28.45 -1.20
C PHE A 566 6.03 29.55 -0.23
N ASN A 567 5.41 29.56 0.95
CA ASN A 567 5.57 30.58 1.98
C ASN A 567 5.98 29.96 3.33
N LEU A 568 6.90 30.61 4.04
CA LEU A 568 7.40 30.22 5.34
C LEU A 568 6.92 31.21 6.41
N ILE A 569 6.17 30.72 7.39
CA ILE A 569 5.71 31.49 8.55
C ILE A 569 6.64 31.18 9.73
N MET A 570 7.14 32.24 10.37
CA MET A 570 8.12 32.17 11.45
C MET A 570 7.63 32.97 12.68
N PRO A 571 6.75 32.40 13.51
CA PRO A 571 6.19 33.09 14.67
C PRO A 571 7.25 33.41 15.74
N GLU A 572 8.25 32.54 15.92
CA GLU A 572 9.31 32.69 16.91
C GLU A 572 10.68 32.53 16.28
N ILE A 573 11.34 33.65 15.96
CA ILE A 573 12.68 33.66 15.39
C ILE A 573 13.70 33.81 16.53
N ASP A 574 14.56 32.81 16.70
CA ASP A 574 15.68 32.89 17.63
C ASP A 574 16.84 33.68 16.98
N LYS A 575 17.18 33.37 15.72
CA LYS A 575 18.23 34.05 14.95
C LYS A 575 17.91 34.09 13.46
N ILE A 576 18.33 35.16 12.79
CA ILE A 576 18.47 35.20 11.34
C ILE A 576 19.94 35.41 11.04
N LEU A 577 20.54 34.46 10.35
CA LEU A 577 21.93 34.54 9.90
C LEU A 577 21.93 34.76 8.40
N PHE A 578 22.80 35.64 7.92
CA PHE A 578 22.95 35.88 6.49
C PHE A 578 24.40 36.00 6.10
N ALA A 579 24.78 35.27 5.05
CA ALA A 579 26.12 35.26 4.51
C ALA A 579 26.27 36.34 3.44
N ILE A 580 27.30 37.18 3.56
CA ILE A 580 27.66 38.16 2.54
C ILE A 580 29.06 37.83 2.03
N ARG A 581 29.19 37.70 0.71
CA ARG A 581 30.48 37.53 0.04
C ARG A 581 31.23 38.86 -0.02
N ASP A 582 32.39 38.89 0.61
CA ASP A 582 33.38 39.94 0.41
C ASP A 582 34.22 39.64 -0.82
N THR A 583 34.34 40.58 -1.75
CA THR A 583 35.24 40.47 -2.90
C THR A 583 36.31 41.56 -2.89
N THR A 584 36.43 42.32 -1.80
CA THR A 584 37.36 43.46 -1.71
C THR A 584 38.82 43.01 -1.64
N GLU A 585 39.12 41.88 -1.01
CA GLU A 585 40.49 41.38 -0.81
C GLU A 585 40.94 40.33 -1.84
N SER A 586 40.01 39.59 -2.45
CA SER A 586 40.33 38.59 -3.47
C SER A 586 39.19 38.41 -4.49
N LYS A 587 39.54 37.99 -5.72
CA LYS A 587 38.56 37.68 -6.77
C LYS A 587 37.68 36.47 -6.44
N GLU A 588 38.18 35.54 -5.63
CA GLU A 588 37.42 34.40 -5.12
C GLU A 588 36.45 34.83 -4.01
N GLY A 589 36.82 35.86 -3.24
CA GLY A 589 36.02 36.43 -2.18
C GLY A 589 35.85 35.53 -0.95
N GLN A 590 35.68 36.12 0.23
CA GLN A 590 35.46 35.41 1.49
C GLN A 590 34.02 35.62 1.97
N TRP A 591 33.38 34.57 2.47
CA TRP A 591 32.03 34.66 3.03
C TRP A 591 32.08 34.96 4.51
N TYR A 592 31.32 35.96 4.93
CA TYR A 592 31.15 36.32 6.34
C TYR A 592 29.68 36.20 6.72
N GLU A 593 29.40 35.57 7.86
CA GLU A 593 28.07 35.41 8.41
C GLU A 593 27.74 36.54 9.39
N TYR A 594 26.54 37.10 9.28
CA TYR A 594 26.07 38.23 10.08
C TYR A 594 24.69 37.96 10.67
N GLY A 595 24.24 38.82 11.58
CA GLY A 595 22.88 38.79 12.14
C GLY A 595 22.76 38.17 13.53
N GLN A 596 23.84 37.59 14.08
CA GLN A 596 23.86 36.96 15.40
C GLN A 596 23.47 37.90 16.57
N GLU A 597 23.63 39.21 16.39
CA GLU A 597 23.37 40.25 17.40
C GLU A 597 21.96 40.85 17.33
N ILE A 598 21.20 40.48 16.30
CA ILE A 598 19.89 41.04 16.03
C ILE A 598 18.83 40.08 16.53
N SER A 599 18.01 40.55 17.46
CA SER A 599 16.77 39.89 17.87
C SER A 599 15.65 40.37 16.95
N PHE A 600 15.02 39.44 16.24
CA PHE A 600 13.94 39.74 15.31
C PHE A 600 12.58 39.40 15.92
N GLY A 601 11.54 40.13 15.52
CA GLY A 601 10.15 39.74 15.80
C GLY A 601 9.68 38.59 14.92
N ALA A 602 8.41 38.21 15.06
CA ALA A 602 7.74 37.26 14.17
C ALA A 602 7.75 37.76 12.72
N GLY A 603 7.93 36.85 11.77
CA GLY A 603 7.99 37.18 10.35
C GLY A 603 7.42 36.11 9.44
N GLU A 604 7.31 36.47 8.17
CA GLU A 604 6.94 35.58 7.08
C GLU A 604 7.85 35.79 5.87
N MET A 605 8.07 34.73 5.11
CA MET A 605 8.88 34.75 3.91
C MET A 605 8.18 34.05 2.77
N GLN A 606 7.85 34.83 1.73
CA GLN A 606 7.46 34.26 0.46
C GLN A 606 8.74 33.83 -0.27
N ILE A 607 8.97 32.52 -0.37
CA ILE A 607 10.24 31.97 -0.88
C ILE A 607 10.36 32.22 -2.38
N ASN A 608 9.27 31.99 -3.12
CA ASN A 608 9.15 32.32 -4.54
C ASN A 608 7.67 32.40 -4.93
N GLU A 609 7.38 32.64 -6.20
CA GLU A 609 6.05 32.47 -6.76
C GLU A 609 5.61 31.00 -6.69
N ARG A 610 4.30 30.75 -6.49
CA ARG A 610 3.74 29.42 -6.21
C ARG A 610 4.03 28.36 -7.28
N LEU A 611 4.25 28.74 -8.54
CA LEU A 611 4.61 27.86 -9.65
C LEU A 611 6.09 28.00 -10.03
N ASN A 612 6.95 28.46 -9.12
CA ASN A 612 8.41 28.48 -9.31
C ASN A 612 9.16 27.90 -8.11
N LYS A 613 8.65 26.79 -7.58
CA LYS A 613 9.27 25.98 -6.52
C LYS A 613 10.61 25.41 -6.98
N SER A 614 10.75 25.07 -8.26
CA SER A 614 12.04 24.64 -8.84
C SER A 614 13.08 25.75 -8.89
N GLY A 615 12.66 27.02 -8.86
CA GLY A 615 13.54 28.18 -8.98
C GLY A 615 14.07 28.46 -10.39
N LEU A 616 13.66 27.69 -11.40
CA LEU A 616 14.23 27.78 -12.74
C LEU A 616 13.66 28.93 -13.58
N LYS A 617 12.46 29.43 -13.26
CA LYS A 617 11.80 30.53 -13.99
C LYS A 617 12.47 31.87 -13.66
N LYS A 618 12.63 32.71 -14.68
CA LYS A 618 13.29 34.03 -14.63
C LYS A 618 12.48 35.09 -15.37
N GLY A 619 12.72 36.36 -15.08
CA GLY A 619 12.06 37.50 -15.72
C GLY A 619 10.67 37.83 -15.18
N LYS A 620 9.87 38.54 -16.00
CA LYS A 620 8.54 39.04 -15.60
C LYS A 620 7.56 37.88 -15.41
N ILE A 621 6.80 37.92 -14.33
CA ILE A 621 5.77 36.92 -14.02
C ILE A 621 4.50 37.26 -14.77
N ALA A 622 3.94 36.29 -15.50
CA ALA A 622 2.73 36.48 -16.29
C ALA A 622 1.55 36.93 -15.41
N GLY A 623 0.87 38.00 -15.81
CA GLY A 623 -0.30 38.53 -15.11
C GLY A 623 0.01 39.34 -13.84
N THR A 624 1.29 39.64 -13.55
CA THR A 624 1.68 40.47 -12.40
C THR A 624 2.72 41.54 -12.80
N GLU A 625 2.97 42.50 -11.92
CA GLU A 625 4.08 43.45 -12.06
C GLU A 625 5.40 42.95 -11.43
N ASP A 626 5.37 41.79 -10.79
CA ASP A 626 6.53 41.20 -10.15
C ASP A 626 7.43 40.45 -11.15
N TYR A 627 8.67 40.25 -10.71
CA TYR A 627 9.70 39.47 -11.40
C TYR A 627 10.10 38.29 -10.52
N TYR A 628 10.49 37.16 -11.10
CA TYR A 628 10.96 36.02 -10.30
C TYR A 628 12.21 36.38 -9.46
N GLU A 629 13.04 37.31 -9.94
CA GLU A 629 14.20 37.84 -9.23
C GLU A 629 13.83 38.75 -8.02
N SER A 630 12.56 39.12 -7.86
CA SER A 630 12.06 39.82 -6.67
C SER A 630 11.98 38.92 -5.44
N PHE A 631 12.11 37.60 -5.61
CA PHE A 631 12.06 36.62 -4.53
C PHE A 631 13.47 36.23 -4.02
N PRO A 632 13.59 35.76 -2.77
CA PRO A 632 12.54 35.69 -1.76
C PRO A 632 12.19 37.07 -1.19
N LYS A 633 10.96 37.19 -0.66
CA LYS A 633 10.44 38.40 -0.01
C LYS A 633 10.24 38.13 1.48
N LEU A 634 10.88 38.91 2.35
CA LEU A 634 10.83 38.78 3.82
C LEU A 634 10.09 39.95 4.43
N ILE A 635 9.12 39.65 5.30
CA ILE A 635 8.37 40.63 6.06
C ILE A 635 8.48 40.31 7.55
N ILE A 636 8.90 41.27 8.36
CA ILE A 636 8.93 41.22 9.83
C ILE A 636 8.26 42.49 10.35
N PRO A 637 6.93 42.47 10.60
CA PRO A 637 6.15 43.68 10.88
C PRO A 637 6.64 44.45 12.12
N GLN A 638 7.07 43.72 13.16
CA GLN A 638 7.56 44.33 14.41
C GLN A 638 9.02 44.78 14.32
N GLY A 639 9.72 44.49 13.21
CA GLY A 639 11.14 44.78 13.07
C GLY A 639 12.01 43.95 14.00
N GLY A 640 12.98 44.60 14.64
CA GLY A 640 13.93 43.91 15.53
C GLY A 640 14.74 44.87 16.39
N LYS A 641 15.64 44.31 17.20
CA LYS A 641 16.57 45.07 18.05
C LYS A 641 17.97 44.47 17.96
N MET A 642 18.96 45.31 17.71
CA MET A 642 20.37 44.95 17.77
C MET A 642 20.96 45.46 19.08
N PHE A 643 21.59 44.57 19.83
CA PHE A 643 22.25 44.91 21.10
C PHE A 643 23.76 45.03 20.92
N PHE A 644 24.38 45.97 21.65
CA PHE A 644 25.82 46.21 21.57
C PHE A 644 26.63 45.46 22.65
N ALA A 645 25.94 44.86 23.62
CA ALA A 645 26.55 44.08 24.70
C ALA A 645 27.03 42.71 24.18
N THR A 646 28.19 42.68 23.55
CA THR A 646 28.82 41.45 23.06
C THR A 646 30.19 41.24 23.71
N ASP A 647 30.64 40.00 23.76
CA ASP A 647 31.93 39.58 24.33
C ASP A 647 33.12 40.25 23.61
N TYR A 648 33.05 40.33 22.28
CA TYR A 648 34.10 40.93 21.46
C TYR A 648 34.05 42.48 21.49
N ARG A 649 32.93 43.10 21.90
CA ARG A 649 32.83 44.56 22.15
C ARG A 649 33.18 44.91 23.59
N GLN A 650 34.49 44.78 23.90
CA GLN A 650 35.05 45.03 25.23
C GLN A 650 34.38 44.20 26.33
N ASN A 651 34.16 42.91 26.11
CA ASN A 651 33.68 41.97 27.12
C ASN A 651 32.39 42.44 27.81
N PHE A 652 31.35 42.73 27.01
CA PHE A 652 30.04 43.21 27.48
C PHE A 652 30.05 44.60 28.17
N SER A 653 30.99 45.48 27.81
CA SER A 653 31.06 46.84 28.41
C SER A 653 29.87 47.77 28.10
N TYR A 654 29.01 47.40 27.15
CA TYR A 654 27.81 48.17 26.81
C TYR A 654 26.58 47.58 27.51
N ASP A 655 25.79 48.43 28.17
CA ASP A 655 24.53 48.03 28.80
C ASP A 655 23.39 48.03 27.76
N SER A 656 22.85 46.84 27.47
CA SER A 656 21.74 46.63 26.51
C SER A 656 20.46 47.40 26.86
N THR A 657 20.30 47.85 28.10
CA THR A 657 19.15 48.68 28.53
C THR A 657 19.37 50.16 28.22
N ARG A 658 20.63 50.59 28.04
CA ARG A 658 21.02 52.00 27.90
C ARG A 658 21.44 52.39 26.49
N ALA A 659 21.78 51.43 25.63
CA ALA A 659 22.12 51.65 24.24
C ALA A 659 21.78 50.42 23.38
N TYR A 660 20.90 50.61 22.39
CA TYR A 660 20.54 49.58 21.41
C TYR A 660 20.08 50.23 20.10
N PHE A 661 20.07 49.46 19.01
CA PHE A 661 19.50 49.91 17.75
C PHE A 661 18.15 49.24 17.54
N GLU A 662 17.10 50.04 17.42
CA GLU A 662 15.75 49.59 17.13
C GLU A 662 15.53 49.60 15.61
N ILE A 663 15.32 48.42 15.05
CA ILE A 663 15.04 48.20 13.63
C ILE A 663 13.53 48.36 13.42
N ALA A 664 13.15 49.19 12.47
CA ALA A 664 11.74 49.36 12.07
C ALA A 664 11.21 48.10 11.36
N GLU A 665 9.96 48.14 10.91
CA GLU A 665 9.40 47.09 10.04
C GLU A 665 10.38 46.70 8.94
N ILE A 666 10.62 45.39 8.80
CA ILE A 666 11.47 44.84 7.76
C ILE A 666 10.57 44.38 6.64
N SER A 667 10.75 44.95 5.45
CA SER A 667 10.14 44.48 4.22
C SER A 667 11.23 44.49 3.15
N MET A 668 11.74 43.30 2.81
CA MET A 668 12.83 43.13 1.85
C MET A 668 12.42 42.21 0.72
N ASP A 669 12.88 42.52 -0.48
CA ASP A 669 12.76 41.69 -1.67
C ASP A 669 14.15 41.33 -2.20
N SER A 670 14.22 40.37 -3.12
CA SER A 670 15.46 39.98 -3.81
C SER A 670 16.61 39.66 -2.86
N LEU A 671 16.34 39.02 -1.71
CA LEU A 671 17.32 38.78 -0.64
C LEU A 671 18.59 38.06 -1.12
N ASN A 672 18.50 37.25 -2.18
CA ASN A 672 19.65 36.55 -2.75
C ASN A 672 20.60 37.47 -3.55
N THR A 673 20.16 38.66 -3.94
CA THR A 673 20.95 39.60 -4.76
C THR A 673 21.19 40.95 -4.09
N LYS A 674 20.34 41.37 -3.15
CA LYS A 674 20.48 42.63 -2.41
C LYS A 674 21.08 42.38 -1.04
N VAL A 675 22.07 43.19 -0.67
CA VAL A 675 22.59 43.22 0.70
C VAL A 675 21.50 43.78 1.62
N PRO A 676 21.18 43.11 2.74
CA PRO A 676 20.12 43.57 3.63
C PRO A 676 20.49 44.92 4.26
N ILE A 677 19.53 45.84 4.27
CA ILE A 677 19.62 47.16 4.90
C ILE A 677 18.46 47.28 5.87
N PHE A 678 18.75 47.53 7.14
CA PHE A 678 17.73 47.62 8.19
C PHE A 678 17.56 49.08 8.63
N PRO A 679 16.50 49.79 8.18
CA PRO A 679 16.21 51.13 8.65
C PRO A 679 15.78 51.10 10.12
N GLY A 680 16.13 52.13 10.88
CA GLY A 680 15.79 52.17 12.29
C GLY A 680 16.26 53.42 13.01
N ARG A 681 16.41 53.30 14.33
CA ARG A 681 16.95 54.35 15.18
C ARG A 681 17.86 53.79 16.25
N PHE A 682 18.96 54.47 16.49
CA PHE A 682 19.79 54.24 17.66
C PHE A 682 19.13 54.90 18.86
N VAL A 683 18.87 54.11 19.92
CA VAL A 683 18.28 54.54 21.17
C VAL A 683 19.37 54.52 22.24
N SER A 684 19.55 55.64 22.93
CA SER A 684 20.53 55.74 24.01
C SER A 684 20.07 56.68 25.11
N THR A 685 20.54 56.42 26.33
CA THR A 685 20.42 57.35 27.47
C THR A 685 21.43 58.51 27.40
N ILE A 686 22.42 58.44 26.49
CA ILE A 686 23.54 59.39 26.38
C ILE A 686 23.32 60.39 25.23
N PHE A 687 22.77 59.92 24.11
CA PHE A 687 22.52 60.74 22.92
C PHE A 687 21.02 60.76 22.58
N PRO A 688 20.50 61.84 21.99
CA PRO A 688 19.15 61.84 21.41
C PRO A 688 18.99 60.72 20.37
N ASN A 689 17.78 60.19 20.21
CA ASN A 689 17.53 59.12 19.26
C ASN A 689 17.93 59.53 17.83
N LEU A 690 18.81 58.74 17.20
CA LEU A 690 19.33 59.02 15.86
C LEU A 690 18.71 58.07 14.84
N ARG A 691 17.95 58.60 13.87
CA ARG A 691 17.40 57.82 12.75
C ARG A 691 18.49 57.50 11.74
N ASN A 692 18.74 56.22 11.49
CA ASN A 692 19.81 55.72 10.63
C ASN A 692 19.43 54.36 10.02
N SER A 693 20.27 53.81 9.15
CA SER A 693 20.12 52.43 8.65
C SER A 693 21.34 51.60 9.01
N LEU A 694 21.12 50.39 9.51
CA LEU A 694 22.16 49.37 9.60
C LEU A 694 22.44 48.83 8.19
N SER A 695 23.69 48.90 7.77
CA SER A 695 24.18 48.42 6.46
C SER A 695 25.55 47.76 6.62
N ARG A 696 26.08 47.18 5.53
CA ARG A 696 27.35 46.41 5.49
C ARG A 696 28.54 47.08 6.20
N CYS A 697 28.68 48.41 6.17
CA CYS A 697 29.78 49.11 6.86
C CYS A 697 29.70 49.08 8.39
N LEU A 698 28.54 48.78 8.97
CA LEU A 698 28.35 48.59 10.42
C LEU A 698 28.50 47.12 10.84
N LEU A 699 28.57 46.20 9.86
CA LEU A 699 28.77 44.77 10.04
C LEU A 699 30.24 44.37 9.85
N TYR A 700 31.00 45.12 9.04
CA TYR A 700 32.44 44.94 8.86
C TYR A 700 33.26 45.57 9.99
N ASP A 701 34.15 44.80 10.60
CA ASP A 701 35.43 45.34 11.02
C ASP A 701 36.21 45.66 9.74
N CYS A 702 36.47 46.96 9.47
CA CYS A 702 37.23 47.39 8.30
C CYS A 702 38.65 46.77 8.28
N PRO A 703 39.05 46.01 7.24
CA PRO A 703 40.35 45.33 7.22
C PRO A 703 41.57 46.26 7.16
N ASN A 704 41.37 47.51 6.69
CA ASN A 704 42.44 48.50 6.54
C ASN A 704 42.57 49.46 7.73
N ILE A 705 41.94 49.17 8.87
CA ILE A 705 42.15 49.95 10.10
C ILE A 705 43.03 49.11 11.04
N PRO A 706 44.29 49.53 11.28
CA PRO A 706 45.20 48.78 12.12
C PRO A 706 44.64 48.70 13.55
N LYS A 707 44.56 47.48 14.11
CA LYS A 707 44.42 47.32 15.57
C LYS A 707 45.61 48.03 16.22
N PRO A 708 45.47 48.96 17.18
CA PRO A 708 44.31 49.30 18.00
C PRO A 708 43.73 50.69 17.65
N SER A 709 42.57 51.01 18.22
CA SER A 709 41.91 52.33 18.32
C SER A 709 40.86 52.76 17.26
N TRP A 710 39.59 52.58 17.66
CA TRP A 710 38.48 53.57 17.62
C TRP A 710 38.14 54.24 16.28
N LEU A 711 37.24 53.66 15.46
CA LEU A 711 36.31 54.41 14.60
C LEU A 711 35.18 53.51 14.05
N TRP A 712 33.94 53.75 14.48
CA TRP A 712 32.71 53.16 13.92
C TRP A 712 31.90 54.29 13.25
N ALA A 713 31.46 54.10 12.01
CA ALA A 713 30.73 55.12 11.24
C ALA A 713 29.24 54.76 11.08
N LEU A 714 28.36 55.65 11.55
CA LEU A 714 26.93 55.67 11.18
C LEU A 714 26.78 56.33 9.81
N CYS A 715 26.34 55.58 8.79
CA CYS A 715 26.04 56.16 7.47
C CYS A 715 24.63 56.79 7.47
N THR A 716 24.58 58.13 7.53
CA THR A 716 23.38 58.91 7.22
C THR A 716 23.25 59.13 5.71
N SER A 717 22.05 59.02 5.15
CA SER A 717 21.74 59.11 3.71
C SER A 717 21.80 60.51 3.08
N ARG A 718 22.71 61.39 3.54
CA ARG A 718 22.96 62.70 2.88
C ARG A 718 24.46 62.89 2.62
N PRO A 719 24.89 63.17 1.37
CA PRO A 719 26.26 63.55 1.13
C PRO A 719 26.43 64.98 1.64
N LYS A 720 27.32 65.13 2.63
CA LYS A 720 27.67 66.34 3.40
C LYS A 720 26.93 66.46 4.74
N VAL A 721 27.73 66.27 5.79
CA VAL A 721 27.57 66.64 7.21
C VAL A 721 27.18 65.51 8.19
N ALA A 722 28.15 65.26 9.10
CA ALA A 722 28.11 64.59 10.40
C ALA A 722 28.12 63.04 10.47
N THR A 723 29.34 62.47 10.40
CA THR A 723 29.71 61.17 10.98
C THR A 723 29.71 61.29 12.51
N ILE A 724 28.79 60.60 13.22
CA ILE A 724 28.84 60.50 14.68
C ILE A 724 29.61 59.23 15.06
N CYS A 725 30.81 59.41 15.61
CA CYS A 725 31.61 58.36 16.26
C CYS A 725 31.19 58.24 17.73
N ILE A 726 30.79 57.04 18.17
CA ILE A 726 30.61 56.76 19.61
C ILE A 726 31.98 56.41 20.20
N LEU A 727 32.49 57.31 21.06
CA LEU A 727 33.78 57.22 21.74
C LEU A 727 33.66 56.55 23.12
N LYS A 728 34.79 55.98 23.56
CA LYS A 728 35.08 55.49 24.92
C LYS A 728 34.70 56.58 25.94
N ILE A 729 33.74 56.31 26.82
CA ILE A 729 33.65 57.03 28.09
C ILE A 729 34.30 56.12 29.13
N ARG A 730 35.49 56.51 29.59
CA ARG A 730 36.13 55.96 30.77
C ARG A 730 35.77 56.90 31.93
N ASN A 731 35.26 56.30 33.00
CA ASN A 731 34.66 56.83 34.24
C ASN A 731 33.20 57.28 34.15
#